data_AF-A0A7S0ELU0-F1
#
_entry.id   AF-A0A7S0ELU0-F1
#
_cell.length_a   1.000
_cell.length_b   1.000
_cell.length_c   1.000
_cell.angle_alpha   90.00
_cell.angle_beta   90.00
_cell.angle_gamma   90.00
#
_symmetry.space_group_name_H-M   'P 1'
#
loop_
_entity.id
_entity.type
_entity.pdbx_description
1 polymer ?
#
loop_
_entity_poly.entity_id
_entity_poly.type
_entity_poly.pdbx_seq_one_letter_code
_entity_poly.pdbx_strand_id
1 'polypeptide(L)'
;MDSPKSKPGRLTPIKKKGATSRAAVQSFFEEHKVKEILQDLTSDLAINQPADPKKYLYHKLANFFGFEPNNQDDEDLRSERTCYLRMHVECVGRSQTGRVHFIRRATMKDADNILFSAWEKEATALLHDVVAKATGDANGANDERSPTTENQTQEEILLEKIKILERENAELKKSLENQEKVKPSNEKETSSPSSNKTQDSKDGFKLPEIDPAFDRWLAEQLAASPPDVKDTEDFKYITFTELPPFTEKHQSLMRKHMSSELFERLKGVRTAKGYSLSNGMQAGVLRPHLGVGFTCGDQECFETFKEIIYPIVKGWHGFDPEAQEHRSDLDASKLVFTEEQEGKFRQYVKSTRVRAARNISGYSLPAGSSKEDRLAVEEVLKEAFGALPEPLQGTYYPLGSLSSEQEQDLQAGGFLFQKPGPMQLLGAAGAGRDWPEGRGIFHNEAKTVLCWCNEEDQCRIIAMEDGGDVKGVFSRFCQLSEAIKTAAEGKGKALMYDERLGFLGTCPSNLGTGLRASVMIVLPELNKDPKRLEEICRKYDLQPRGSSGEHSAAVGAKWDISNKQRIGYSEVELVQKMIDGVTQLISIEEELAAGGGGGGAPERGSGEDLAGTGGSGEGQAGESSSQEGFLSKPSVVTWMPVQQGSTSGAQEQAGGGGEKAAGEVMEGDKEASGKDGFKLP
;
A
#
# COMPACT_ATOMS: atom_id res chain seq x y z
N MET A 1 -35.11 41.95 16.66
CA MET A 1 -34.39 41.28 17.76
C MET A 1 -34.24 39.85 17.29
N ASP A 2 -33.17 39.59 16.56
CA ASP A 2 -33.06 38.41 15.71
C ASP A 2 -31.78 37.65 16.01
N SER A 3 -31.94 36.33 16.12
CA SER A 3 -30.87 35.35 16.06
C SER A 3 -31.44 34.09 15.45
N PRO A 4 -30.80 33.55 14.40
CA PRO A 4 -30.58 32.11 14.39
C PRO A 4 -29.16 31.73 13.97
N LYS A 5 -28.69 30.64 14.59
CA LYS A 5 -27.42 29.95 14.33
C LYS A 5 -27.42 29.33 12.93
N SER A 6 -26.40 29.61 12.11
CA SER A 6 -26.03 28.80 10.93
C SER A 6 -24.62 28.21 11.11
N LYS A 7 -24.48 26.91 10.83
CA LYS A 7 -23.21 26.19 10.74
C LYS A 7 -22.48 26.55 9.43
N PRO A 8 -21.14 26.54 9.34
CA PRO A 8 -20.46 26.64 8.06
C PRO A 8 -20.74 25.38 7.23
N GLY A 9 -21.29 25.57 6.03
CA GLY A 9 -21.66 24.50 5.10
C GLY A 9 -20.46 23.72 4.59
N ARG A 10 -20.63 22.39 4.49
CA ARG A 10 -19.71 21.48 3.82
C ARG A 10 -19.76 21.73 2.32
N LEU A 11 -18.61 21.95 1.68
CA LEU A 11 -18.46 22.13 0.24
C LEU A 11 -19.08 20.94 -0.53
N THR A 12 -20.08 21.20 -1.38
CA THR A 12 -20.60 20.24 -2.36
C THR A 12 -20.02 20.57 -3.75
N PRO A 13 -19.63 19.56 -4.57
CA PRO A 13 -19.09 19.83 -5.90
C PRO A 13 -20.19 20.31 -6.86
N ILE A 14 -19.96 21.47 -7.50
CA ILE A 14 -20.82 21.95 -8.59
C ILE A 14 -20.62 21.04 -9.81
N LYS A 15 -21.59 20.17 -10.08
CA LYS A 15 -21.74 19.51 -11.39
C LYS A 15 -22.33 20.52 -12.39
N LYS A 16 -21.47 21.16 -13.20
CA LYS A 16 -21.88 21.71 -14.51
C LYS A 16 -20.88 21.30 -15.57
N LYS A 17 -21.36 20.52 -16.55
CA LYS A 17 -20.69 20.22 -17.81
C LYS A 17 -20.50 21.52 -18.59
N GLY A 18 -19.27 21.77 -19.03
CA GLY A 18 -18.94 22.74 -20.07
C GLY A 18 -18.75 24.18 -19.58
N ALA A 19 -17.62 24.77 -20.01
CA ALA A 19 -17.15 26.14 -19.79
C ALA A 19 -16.47 26.45 -18.44
N THR A 20 -15.15 26.29 -18.42
CA THR A 20 -14.22 27.06 -17.57
C THR A 20 -14.35 28.54 -17.90
N SER A 21 -15.24 29.25 -17.20
CA SER A 21 -15.40 30.70 -17.34
C SER A 21 -14.78 31.42 -16.15
N ARG A 22 -14.17 32.59 -16.43
CA ARG A 22 -13.61 33.56 -15.46
C ARG A 22 -14.56 33.85 -14.27
N ALA A 23 -15.86 33.76 -14.51
CA ALA A 23 -16.90 33.95 -13.50
C ALA A 23 -16.89 32.89 -12.38
N ALA A 24 -16.50 31.64 -12.67
CA ALA A 24 -16.46 30.57 -11.66
C ALA A 24 -15.28 30.74 -10.68
N VAL A 25 -14.13 31.20 -11.20
CA VAL A 25 -12.96 31.54 -10.37
C VAL A 25 -13.25 32.79 -9.54
N GLN A 26 -13.82 33.82 -10.15
CA GLN A 26 -14.24 35.03 -9.44
C GLN A 26 -15.25 34.70 -8.33
N SER A 27 -16.25 33.85 -8.62
CA SER A 27 -17.23 33.40 -7.64
C SER A 27 -16.58 32.61 -6.50
N PHE A 28 -15.55 31.78 -6.73
CA PHE A 28 -14.82 31.08 -5.67
C PHE A 28 -14.06 32.05 -4.75
N PHE A 29 -13.39 33.05 -5.30
CA PHE A 29 -12.66 34.07 -4.51
C PHE A 29 -13.61 35.00 -3.74
N GLU A 30 -14.77 35.31 -4.30
CA GLU A 30 -15.82 36.11 -3.67
C GLU A 30 -16.60 35.31 -2.61
N GLU A 31 -16.96 34.05 -2.88
CA GLU A 31 -17.68 33.14 -1.98
C GLU A 31 -16.85 32.76 -0.75
N HIS A 32 -15.52 32.69 -0.88
CA HIS A 32 -14.60 32.38 0.22
C HIS A 32 -13.89 33.60 0.83
N LYS A 33 -14.28 34.83 0.45
CA LYS A 33 -13.77 36.10 1.05
C LYS A 33 -12.24 36.19 1.17
N VAL A 34 -11.51 35.55 0.24
CA VAL A 34 -10.04 35.36 0.34
C VAL A 34 -9.29 36.70 0.42
N LYS A 35 -9.84 37.74 -0.22
CA LYS A 35 -9.28 39.10 -0.19
C LYS A 35 -9.41 39.77 1.18
N GLU A 36 -10.53 39.57 1.88
CA GLU A 36 -10.75 40.09 3.24
C GLU A 36 -9.84 39.35 4.24
N ILE A 37 -9.65 38.03 4.05
CA ILE A 37 -8.77 37.21 4.90
C ILE A 37 -7.30 37.62 4.77
N LEU A 38 -6.83 37.93 3.56
CA LEU A 38 -5.47 38.43 3.35
C LEU A 38 -5.27 39.83 3.94
N GLN A 39 -6.30 40.67 3.93
CA GLN A 39 -6.28 41.99 4.59
C GLN A 39 -6.31 41.87 6.12
N ASP A 40 -7.09 40.93 6.67
CA ASP A 40 -7.14 40.63 8.11
C ASP A 40 -5.82 40.03 8.60
N LEU A 41 -5.19 39.11 7.85
CA LEU A 41 -3.89 38.54 8.20
C LEU A 41 -2.77 39.59 8.16
N THR A 42 -2.85 40.53 7.22
CA THR A 42 -1.89 41.66 7.14
C THR A 42 -2.06 42.61 8.32
N SER A 43 -3.30 42.87 8.73
CA SER A 43 -3.63 43.69 9.90
C SER A 43 -3.25 42.99 11.21
N ASP A 44 -3.51 41.69 11.33
CA ASP A 44 -3.16 40.85 12.49
C ASP A 44 -1.63 40.75 12.67
N LEU A 45 -0.86 40.71 11.58
CA LEU A 45 0.61 40.75 11.64
C LEU A 45 1.14 42.11 12.11
N ALA A 46 0.53 43.21 11.64
CA ALA A 46 0.90 44.56 12.03
C ALA A 46 0.59 44.86 13.51
N ILE A 47 -0.48 44.25 14.04
CA ILE A 47 -0.92 44.40 15.44
C ILE A 47 -0.08 43.54 16.39
N ASN A 48 0.12 42.26 16.07
CA ASN A 48 0.74 41.33 17.02
C ASN A 48 2.27 41.33 16.98
N GLN A 49 2.87 41.88 15.91
CA GLN A 49 4.33 41.98 15.70
C GLN A 49 5.13 40.79 16.25
N PRO A 50 4.79 39.55 15.84
CA PRO A 50 5.41 38.36 16.39
C PRO A 50 6.90 38.33 16.05
N ALA A 51 7.71 37.78 16.97
CA ALA A 51 9.17 37.70 16.81
C ALA A 51 9.60 36.93 15.56
N ASP A 52 8.79 35.99 15.08
CA ASP A 52 8.93 35.34 13.77
C ASP A 52 7.63 35.50 12.95
N PRO A 53 7.52 36.56 12.13
CA PRO A 53 6.36 36.82 11.29
C PRO A 53 6.05 35.70 10.31
N LYS A 54 7.09 34.97 9.87
CA LYS A 54 6.99 33.93 8.85
C LYS A 54 6.32 32.69 9.43
N LYS A 55 6.73 32.26 10.63
CA LYS A 55 6.12 31.14 11.36
C LYS A 55 4.70 31.46 11.79
N TYR A 56 4.44 32.69 12.25
CA TYR A 56 3.09 33.13 12.66
C TYR A 56 2.06 33.12 11.51
N LEU A 57 2.41 33.69 10.36
CA LEU A 57 1.57 33.65 9.15
C LEU A 57 1.33 32.22 8.65
N TYR A 58 2.38 31.39 8.68
CA TYR A 58 2.30 30.01 8.27
C TYR A 58 1.30 29.21 9.12
N HIS A 59 1.37 29.32 10.45
CA HIS A 59 0.41 28.66 11.36
C HIS A 59 -1.03 29.18 11.18
N LYS A 60 -1.24 30.48 10.94
CA LYS A 60 -2.58 31.07 10.75
C LYS A 60 -3.22 30.61 9.44
N LEU A 61 -2.45 30.57 8.34
CA LEU A 61 -2.91 30.07 7.04
C LEU A 61 -3.14 28.56 7.07
N ALA A 62 -2.26 27.81 7.73
CA ALA A 62 -2.36 26.36 7.88
C ALA A 62 -3.62 25.99 8.70
N ASN A 63 -3.91 26.68 9.81
CA ASN A 63 -5.16 26.52 10.55
C ASN A 63 -6.42 26.90 9.73
N PHE A 64 -6.34 27.93 8.89
CA PHE A 64 -7.47 28.36 8.05
C PHE A 64 -7.81 27.33 6.96
N PHE A 65 -6.79 26.77 6.30
CA PHE A 65 -6.96 25.77 5.26
C PHE A 65 -7.00 24.32 5.78
N GLY A 66 -6.84 24.12 7.09
CA GLY A 66 -6.96 22.81 7.75
C GLY A 66 -5.75 21.89 7.60
N PHE A 67 -4.54 22.43 7.52
CA PHE A 67 -3.29 21.66 7.43
C PHE A 67 -2.39 21.96 8.64
N GLU A 68 -1.68 20.96 9.20
CA GLU A 68 -0.75 21.17 10.33
C GLU A 68 0.71 21.35 9.88
N PRO A 69 1.51 22.23 10.51
CA PRO A 69 2.94 22.40 10.23
C PRO A 69 3.81 21.23 10.73
N ASN A 70 4.66 20.67 9.86
CA ASN A 70 5.74 19.77 10.26
C ASN A 70 6.94 20.61 10.75
N ASN A 71 7.33 20.47 12.02
CA ASN A 71 8.57 21.02 12.58
C ASN A 71 9.69 19.98 12.36
N GLN A 72 10.55 20.18 11.36
CA GLN A 72 11.92 19.65 11.38
C GLN A 72 12.77 20.32 10.29
N ASP A 73 13.88 20.92 10.73
CA ASP A 73 15.04 21.28 9.92
C ASP A 73 15.74 19.97 9.47
N ASP A 74 15.93 19.72 8.17
CA ASP A 74 17.23 19.28 7.59
C ASP A 74 17.24 18.95 6.08
N GLU A 75 18.48 18.95 5.58
CA GLU A 75 19.06 18.95 4.23
C GLU A 75 18.66 17.88 3.17
N ASP A 76 17.52 17.20 3.23
CA ASP A 76 17.30 15.99 2.40
C ASP A 76 16.72 16.21 0.97
N LEU A 77 17.06 17.32 0.29
CA LEU A 77 16.49 17.69 -1.01
C LEU A 77 17.23 17.18 -2.25
N ARG A 78 17.91 16.02 -2.20
CA ARG A 78 18.57 15.45 -3.38
C ARG A 78 18.44 13.92 -3.50
N SER A 79 17.22 13.41 -3.66
CA SER A 79 17.02 12.24 -4.54
C SER A 79 15.54 12.00 -4.87
N GLU A 80 15.30 11.82 -6.17
CA GLU A 80 14.12 11.24 -6.84
C GLU A 80 12.99 12.16 -7.35
N ARG A 81 12.54 11.80 -8.56
CA ARG A 81 11.93 12.65 -9.59
C ARG A 81 10.61 13.28 -9.15
N THR A 82 10.70 14.55 -8.76
CA THR A 82 9.60 15.49 -8.77
C THR A 82 10.11 16.84 -9.24
N CYS A 83 9.42 17.52 -10.16
CA CYS A 83 9.77 18.90 -10.47
C CYS A 83 9.24 19.78 -9.34
N TYR A 84 10.16 20.52 -8.73
CA TYR A 84 9.87 21.49 -7.70
C TYR A 84 9.86 22.87 -8.34
N LEU A 85 8.71 23.55 -8.30
CA LEU A 85 8.68 24.96 -8.70
C LEU A 85 9.31 25.77 -7.56
N ARG A 86 10.53 26.28 -7.78
CA ARG A 86 11.22 27.16 -6.84
C ARG A 86 10.94 28.61 -7.23
N MET A 87 10.09 29.29 -6.48
CA MET A 87 9.86 30.73 -6.62
C MET A 87 10.74 31.50 -5.65
N HIS A 88 11.46 32.48 -6.17
CA HIS A 88 12.27 33.42 -5.40
C HIS A 88 11.49 34.72 -5.25
N VAL A 89 11.21 35.11 -4.01
CA VAL A 89 10.68 36.45 -3.73
C VAL A 89 11.70 37.18 -2.89
N GLU A 90 12.24 38.26 -3.46
CA GLU A 90 13.18 39.15 -2.81
C GLU A 90 12.45 40.46 -2.50
N CYS A 91 12.31 40.77 -1.20
CA CYS A 91 11.78 42.05 -0.77
C CYS A 91 12.94 42.98 -0.43
N VAL A 92 13.08 44.05 -1.21
CA VAL A 92 14.09 45.09 -0.99
C VAL A 92 13.45 46.25 -0.23
N GLY A 93 13.85 46.44 1.03
CA GLY A 93 13.55 47.65 1.80
C GLY A 93 14.69 48.66 1.73
N ARG A 94 14.46 49.89 2.21
CA ARG A 94 15.45 51.00 2.14
C ARG A 94 16.79 50.74 2.88
N SER A 95 16.90 49.73 3.75
CA SER A 95 18.15 49.44 4.49
C SER A 95 18.52 47.97 4.66
N GLN A 96 17.66 47.00 4.34
CA GLN A 96 18.01 45.57 4.24
C GLN A 96 17.12 44.82 3.24
N THR A 97 17.67 43.73 2.67
CA THR A 97 16.99 42.85 1.73
C THR A 97 16.75 41.49 2.37
N GLY A 98 15.52 40.99 2.31
CA GLY A 98 15.15 39.64 2.76
C GLY A 98 14.69 38.76 1.60
N ARG A 99 15.21 37.53 1.51
CA ARG A 99 14.77 36.52 0.52
C ARG A 99 13.93 35.44 1.17
N VAL A 100 12.83 35.08 0.53
CA VAL A 100 12.05 33.89 0.87
C VAL A 100 11.88 33.02 -0.36
N HIS A 101 12.16 31.72 -0.19
CA HIS A 101 11.97 30.70 -1.21
C HIS A 101 10.67 29.96 -0.96
N PHE A 102 9.90 29.75 -2.03
CA PHE A 102 8.73 28.88 -2.03
C PHE A 102 9.02 27.68 -2.92
N ILE A 103 8.72 26.48 -2.44
CA ILE A 103 8.89 25.23 -3.18
C ILE A 103 7.55 24.48 -3.17
N ARG A 104 7.01 24.15 -4.35
CA ARG A 104 5.78 23.35 -4.50
C ARG A 104 5.99 22.15 -5.44
N ARG A 105 5.30 21.04 -5.16
CA ARG A 105 5.27 19.76 -5.90
C ARG A 105 4.11 19.74 -6.93
N ALA A 106 4.34 19.38 -8.20
CA ALA A 106 3.29 19.23 -9.25
C ALA A 106 3.62 18.13 -10.31
N THR A 107 2.60 17.65 -11.06
CA THR A 107 2.72 16.73 -12.23
C THR A 107 2.34 17.42 -13.56
N MET A 108 2.82 16.92 -14.69
CA MET A 108 3.43 17.74 -15.77
C MET A 108 2.68 17.82 -17.13
N LYS A 109 1.35 17.81 -17.25
CA LYS A 109 0.76 17.99 -18.60
C LYS A 109 -0.52 18.82 -18.81
N ASP A 110 -1.46 18.87 -17.86
CA ASP A 110 -2.72 19.63 -18.10
C ASP A 110 -2.95 20.81 -17.14
N ALA A 111 -2.23 20.86 -16.02
CA ALA A 111 -2.36 21.97 -15.05
C ALA A 111 -1.56 23.22 -15.47
N ASP A 112 -0.44 23.04 -16.18
CA ASP A 112 0.50 24.12 -16.50
C ASP A 112 -0.09 25.09 -17.54
N ASN A 113 -0.70 24.65 -18.63
CA ASN A 113 -1.11 25.59 -19.69
C ASN A 113 -2.24 26.55 -19.27
N ILE A 114 -3.13 26.14 -18.37
CA ILE A 114 -4.27 26.96 -17.94
C ILE A 114 -3.88 27.88 -16.78
N LEU A 115 -3.13 27.37 -15.79
CA LEU A 115 -2.65 28.16 -14.65
C LEU A 115 -1.53 29.12 -15.05
N PHE A 116 -0.59 28.69 -15.90
CA PHE A 116 0.50 29.55 -16.38
C PHE A 116 -0.03 30.70 -17.24
N SER A 117 -1.01 30.45 -18.12
CA SER A 117 -1.62 31.51 -18.94
C SER A 117 -2.47 32.50 -18.13
N ALA A 118 -3.14 32.03 -17.06
CA ALA A 118 -3.92 32.89 -16.16
C ALA A 118 -3.01 33.72 -15.25
N TRP A 119 -1.95 33.08 -14.74
CA TRP A 119 -0.97 33.69 -13.86
C TRP A 119 -0.04 34.66 -14.61
N GLU A 120 0.36 34.36 -15.84
CA GLU A 120 1.11 35.25 -16.71
C GLU A 120 0.31 36.53 -17.01
N LYS A 121 -1.00 36.43 -17.24
CA LYS A 121 -1.88 37.59 -17.42
C LYS A 121 -2.03 38.45 -16.17
N GLU A 122 -2.22 37.84 -15.00
CA GLU A 122 -2.35 38.58 -13.73
C GLU A 122 -1.03 39.14 -13.23
N ALA A 123 0.06 38.39 -13.35
CA ALA A 123 1.41 38.84 -13.00
C ALA A 123 1.86 39.99 -13.92
N THR A 124 1.56 39.94 -15.22
CA THR A 124 1.85 41.05 -16.15
C THR A 124 1.05 42.31 -15.81
N ALA A 125 -0.22 42.16 -15.42
CA ALA A 125 -1.04 43.29 -14.98
C ALA A 125 -0.57 43.90 -13.64
N LEU A 126 -0.13 43.05 -12.71
CA LEU A 126 0.43 43.48 -11.43
C LEU A 126 1.80 44.17 -11.62
N LEU A 127 2.65 43.64 -12.50
CA LEU A 127 3.91 44.26 -12.87
C LEU A 127 3.71 45.62 -13.53
N HIS A 128 2.72 45.76 -14.41
CA HIS A 128 2.37 47.07 -15.01
C HIS A 128 1.92 48.08 -13.95
N ASP A 129 1.12 47.67 -12.97
CA ASP A 129 0.62 48.55 -11.90
C ASP A 129 1.73 48.92 -10.90
N VAL A 130 2.65 48.00 -10.62
CA VAL A 130 3.83 48.23 -9.77
C VAL A 130 4.86 49.11 -10.48
N VAL A 131 5.09 48.91 -11.79
CA VAL A 131 5.95 49.79 -12.60
C VAL A 131 5.36 51.20 -12.66
N ALA A 132 4.05 51.35 -12.92
CA ALA A 132 3.38 52.65 -12.92
C ALA A 132 3.46 53.39 -11.56
N LYS A 133 3.40 52.64 -10.44
CA LYS A 133 3.55 53.21 -9.09
C LYS A 133 5.00 53.48 -8.70
N ALA A 134 5.95 52.74 -9.25
CA ALA A 134 7.38 52.89 -8.97
C ALA A 134 8.05 53.97 -9.83
N THR A 135 7.57 54.21 -11.05
CA THR A 135 8.05 55.28 -11.94
C THR A 135 7.37 56.62 -11.69
N GLY A 136 6.39 56.68 -10.78
CA GLY A 136 5.71 57.91 -10.39
C GLY A 136 4.63 58.40 -11.36
N ASP A 137 4.22 57.60 -12.34
CA ASP A 137 3.16 57.96 -13.30
C ASP A 137 1.77 57.55 -12.82
N ALA A 138 1.42 57.94 -11.59
CA ALA A 138 0.04 58.10 -11.18
C ALA A 138 -0.30 59.59 -11.12
N ASN A 139 -0.63 60.10 -12.31
CA ASN A 139 -1.17 61.42 -12.65
C ASN A 139 -0.21 62.60 -12.60
N GLY A 140 -0.29 63.41 -13.66
CA GLY A 140 0.25 64.77 -13.64
C GLY A 140 -0.15 65.50 -12.37
N ALA A 141 0.84 65.78 -11.53
CA ALA A 141 1.28 67.13 -11.20
C ALA A 141 2.62 67.05 -10.43
N ASN A 142 3.68 67.58 -11.04
CA ASN A 142 4.93 68.14 -10.50
C ASN A 142 5.50 67.55 -9.20
N ASP A 143 6.73 67.00 -9.23
CA ASP A 143 7.93 67.78 -8.88
C ASP A 143 9.25 67.03 -9.21
N GLU A 144 10.29 67.79 -9.54
CA GLU A 144 11.56 67.36 -10.12
C GLU A 144 12.52 66.67 -9.14
N ARG A 145 13.18 65.58 -9.57
CA ARG A 145 14.61 65.28 -9.24
C ARG A 145 15.20 64.19 -10.14
N SER A 146 16.34 64.51 -10.76
CA SER A 146 17.01 63.76 -11.83
C SER A 146 17.71 62.45 -11.36
N PRO A 147 17.70 61.35 -12.15
CA PRO A 147 18.47 60.13 -11.85
C PRO A 147 19.87 60.11 -12.50
N THR A 148 20.82 59.44 -11.85
CA THR A 148 22.23 59.29 -12.25
C THR A 148 22.48 58.12 -13.23
N THR A 149 23.59 58.23 -13.97
CA THR A 149 24.00 57.52 -15.19
C THR A 149 24.19 55.99 -15.13
N GLU A 150 24.25 55.37 -13.95
CA GLU A 150 24.41 53.89 -13.81
C GLU A 150 23.10 53.11 -14.04
N ASN A 151 21.94 53.73 -13.79
CA ASN A 151 20.65 53.08 -14.04
C ASN A 151 20.31 53.01 -15.54
N GLN A 152 20.79 53.98 -16.33
CA GLN A 152 20.58 54.00 -17.79
C GLN A 152 21.27 52.81 -18.48
N THR A 153 22.41 52.35 -17.96
CA THR A 153 23.18 51.26 -18.58
C THR A 153 22.57 49.88 -18.30
N GLN A 154 21.92 49.67 -17.15
CA GLN A 154 21.24 48.39 -16.87
C GLN A 154 19.90 48.25 -17.59
N GLU A 155 19.18 49.36 -17.78
CA GLU A 155 17.92 49.38 -18.50
C GLU A 155 18.13 49.06 -20.00
N GLU A 156 19.17 49.61 -20.62
CA GLU A 156 19.56 49.29 -22.00
C GLU A 156 19.93 47.81 -22.18
N ILE A 157 20.64 47.21 -21.21
CA ILE A 157 21.01 45.78 -21.24
C ILE A 157 19.78 44.87 -21.12
N LEU A 158 18.80 45.25 -20.29
CA LEU A 158 17.55 44.49 -20.12
C LEU A 158 16.67 44.59 -21.37
N LEU A 159 16.56 45.77 -21.98
CA LEU A 159 15.82 45.97 -23.22
C LEU A 159 16.42 45.18 -24.38
N GLU A 160 17.75 45.06 -24.47
CA GLU A 160 18.40 44.28 -25.52
C GLU A 160 18.18 42.76 -25.32
N LYS A 161 18.16 42.28 -24.08
CA LYS A 161 17.83 40.87 -23.78
C LYS A 161 16.39 40.51 -24.11
N ILE A 162 15.45 41.42 -23.89
CA ILE A 162 14.04 41.22 -24.26
C ILE A 162 13.91 41.07 -25.78
N LYS A 163 14.59 41.93 -26.57
CA LYS A 163 14.57 41.84 -28.04
C LYS A 163 15.16 40.53 -28.57
N ILE A 164 16.18 39.97 -27.90
CA ILE A 164 16.77 38.68 -28.27
C ILE A 164 15.75 37.55 -28.05
N LEU A 165 15.10 37.52 -26.89
CA LEU A 165 14.10 36.52 -26.55
C LEU A 165 12.86 36.58 -27.47
N GLU A 166 12.46 37.78 -27.89
CA GLU A 166 11.37 37.95 -28.86
C GLU A 166 11.72 37.38 -30.24
N ARG A 167 12.98 37.49 -30.69
CA ARG A 167 13.43 36.87 -31.95
C ARG A 167 13.46 35.34 -31.85
N GLU A 168 13.97 34.79 -30.75
CA GLU A 168 14.01 33.34 -30.52
C GLU A 168 12.59 32.74 -30.49
N ASN A 169 11.63 33.44 -29.88
CA ASN A 169 10.22 33.03 -29.86
C ASN A 169 9.58 33.07 -31.26
N ALA A 170 9.93 34.06 -32.09
CA ALA A 170 9.44 34.15 -33.45
C ALA A 170 10.00 33.02 -34.34
N GLU A 171 11.26 32.63 -34.15
CA GLU A 171 11.87 31.49 -34.85
C GLU A 171 11.26 30.14 -34.44
N LEU A 172 10.98 29.96 -33.14
CA LEU A 172 10.29 28.78 -32.61
C LEU A 172 8.87 28.63 -33.20
N LYS A 173 8.10 29.72 -33.29
CA LYS A 173 6.79 29.71 -33.96
C LYS A 173 6.87 29.30 -35.43
N LYS A 174 7.86 29.83 -36.17
CA LYS A 174 8.10 29.46 -37.58
C LYS A 174 8.47 27.97 -37.74
N SER A 175 9.23 27.43 -36.78
CA SER A 175 9.62 26.02 -36.78
C SER A 175 8.41 25.09 -36.54
N LEU A 176 7.51 25.49 -35.64
CA LEU A 176 6.25 24.78 -35.37
C LEU A 176 5.28 24.81 -36.55
N GLU A 177 5.12 25.94 -37.22
CA GLU A 177 4.25 26.05 -38.41
C GLU A 177 4.76 25.25 -39.61
N ASN A 178 6.09 25.03 -39.72
CA ASN A 178 6.68 24.19 -40.75
C ASN A 178 6.52 22.69 -40.47
N GLN A 179 6.34 22.27 -39.22
CA GLN A 179 6.06 20.87 -38.86
C GLN A 179 4.62 20.45 -39.18
N GLU A 180 3.65 21.38 -39.22
CA GLU A 180 2.26 21.07 -39.56
C GLU A 180 2.00 20.89 -41.07
N LYS A 181 2.92 21.32 -41.94
CA LYS A 181 2.77 21.22 -43.41
C LYS A 181 3.24 19.89 -44.04
N VAL A 182 3.77 18.96 -43.26
CA VAL A 182 4.27 17.67 -43.78
C VAL A 182 3.45 16.49 -43.24
N LYS A 183 2.22 16.32 -43.76
CA LYS A 183 1.54 15.02 -43.86
C LYS A 183 0.67 14.99 -45.12
N PRO A 184 0.84 14.02 -46.03
CA PRO A 184 -0.03 13.88 -47.18
C PRO A 184 -1.37 13.26 -46.77
N SER A 185 -2.44 13.87 -47.25
CA SER A 185 -3.80 13.38 -47.30
C SER A 185 -3.93 12.23 -48.30
N ASN A 186 -4.55 11.11 -47.89
CA ASN A 186 -5.57 10.48 -48.71
C ASN A 186 -6.57 9.70 -47.85
N GLU A 187 -7.82 10.13 -47.93
CA GLU A 187 -9.01 9.55 -47.32
C GLU A 187 -9.46 8.31 -48.12
N LYS A 188 -10.00 7.31 -47.42
CA LYS A 188 -11.45 7.03 -47.47
C LYS A 188 -11.88 5.97 -46.46
N GLU A 189 -12.76 6.43 -45.57
CA GLU A 189 -13.84 5.80 -44.81
C GLU A 189 -14.15 4.32 -45.14
N THR A 190 -14.34 3.45 -44.14
CA THR A 190 -15.67 3.30 -43.50
C THR A 190 -15.67 2.89 -42.00
N SER A 191 -16.58 3.54 -41.27
CA SER A 191 -17.36 3.12 -40.07
C SER A 191 -16.68 2.74 -38.74
N SER A 192 -16.85 3.65 -37.77
CA SER A 192 -16.73 3.48 -36.31
C SER A 192 -17.84 2.59 -35.68
N PRO A 193 -17.73 2.15 -34.40
CA PRO A 193 -17.95 3.06 -33.28
C PRO A 193 -16.98 2.94 -32.08
N SER A 194 -16.82 4.11 -31.45
CA SER A 194 -16.54 4.39 -30.03
C SER A 194 -15.14 4.10 -29.49
N SER A 195 -14.34 5.16 -29.50
CA SER A 195 -13.01 5.27 -28.91
C SER A 195 -13.08 5.47 -27.38
N ASN A 196 -12.60 4.47 -26.64
CA ASN A 196 -12.09 4.70 -25.29
C ASN A 196 -10.75 5.44 -25.39
N LYS A 197 -10.64 6.58 -24.71
CA LYS A 197 -9.38 7.28 -24.50
C LYS A 197 -8.60 6.57 -23.39
N THR A 198 -7.76 5.61 -23.76
CA THR A 198 -6.63 5.18 -22.95
C THR A 198 -5.53 6.24 -23.13
N GLN A 199 -5.36 7.11 -22.14
CA GLN A 199 -4.05 7.71 -21.89
C GLN A 199 -3.29 6.68 -21.05
N ASP A 200 -2.58 5.76 -21.68
CA ASP A 200 -1.40 5.14 -21.05
C ASP A 200 -0.50 4.44 -22.08
N SER A 201 0.81 4.63 -21.88
CA SER A 201 2.00 4.19 -22.63
C SER A 201 2.12 4.57 -24.12
N LYS A 202 2.62 5.79 -24.38
CA LYS A 202 3.43 6.06 -25.59
C LYS A 202 4.91 5.70 -25.43
N ASP A 203 5.27 5.16 -24.28
CA ASP A 203 6.63 4.80 -23.89
C ASP A 203 6.65 3.28 -23.69
N GLY A 204 7.30 2.52 -24.57
CA GLY A 204 7.42 1.07 -24.43
C GLY A 204 8.21 0.63 -23.19
N PHE A 205 8.47 -0.67 -23.05
CA PHE A 205 9.20 -1.25 -21.90
C PHE A 205 10.52 -0.51 -21.61
N LYS A 206 10.61 0.08 -20.41
CA LYS A 206 11.78 0.84 -19.94
C LYS A 206 12.50 0.11 -18.81
N LEU A 207 13.81 -0.04 -18.98
CA LEU A 207 14.70 -0.52 -17.92
C LEU A 207 14.86 0.55 -16.83
N PRO A 208 15.08 0.14 -15.56
CA PRO A 208 15.47 1.06 -14.51
C PRO A 208 16.87 1.63 -14.74
N GLU A 209 17.15 2.79 -14.15
CA GLU A 209 18.49 3.34 -14.01
C GLU A 209 19.00 2.98 -12.60
N ILE A 210 20.07 2.19 -12.50
CA ILE A 210 20.60 1.69 -11.22
C ILE A 210 22.05 2.16 -11.04
N ASP A 211 22.91 1.83 -11.99
CA ASP A 211 24.32 2.18 -12.04
C ASP A 211 24.83 2.07 -13.49
N PRO A 212 25.67 2.99 -14.01
CA PRO A 212 26.05 2.98 -15.42
C PRO A 212 26.65 1.67 -15.94
N ALA A 213 27.40 0.93 -15.12
CA ALA A 213 27.96 -0.35 -15.54
C ALA A 213 26.89 -1.45 -15.54
N PHE A 214 26.05 -1.48 -14.50
CA PHE A 214 24.93 -2.41 -14.38
C PHE A 214 23.88 -2.19 -15.48
N ASP A 215 23.58 -0.92 -15.80
CA ASP A 215 22.56 -0.54 -16.79
C ASP A 215 23.00 -0.96 -18.19
N ARG A 216 24.30 -0.87 -18.51
CA ARG A 216 24.86 -1.38 -19.76
C ARG A 216 24.73 -2.90 -19.85
N TRP A 217 25.13 -3.60 -18.79
CA TRP A 217 24.98 -5.06 -18.70
C TRP A 217 23.52 -5.48 -18.87
N LEU A 218 22.59 -4.81 -18.18
CA LEU A 218 21.17 -5.12 -18.24
C LEU A 218 20.58 -4.88 -19.64
N ALA A 219 21.01 -3.82 -20.32
CA ALA A 219 20.62 -3.56 -21.70
C ALA A 219 21.13 -4.65 -22.67
N GLU A 220 22.34 -5.15 -22.46
CA GLU A 220 22.90 -6.27 -23.24
C GLU A 220 22.11 -7.56 -22.99
N GLN A 221 21.75 -7.87 -21.73
CA GLN A 221 20.90 -9.03 -21.41
C GLN A 221 19.50 -8.91 -22.04
N LEU A 222 18.88 -7.72 -22.00
CA LEU A 222 17.60 -7.48 -22.66
C LEU A 222 17.71 -7.65 -24.18
N ALA A 223 18.78 -7.17 -24.81
CA ALA A 223 19.00 -7.30 -26.25
C ALA A 223 19.25 -8.76 -26.68
N ALA A 224 19.90 -9.55 -25.82
CA ALA A 224 20.15 -10.98 -26.02
C ALA A 224 18.95 -11.87 -25.68
N SER A 225 17.93 -11.33 -25.01
CA SER A 225 16.76 -12.11 -24.56
C SER A 225 15.92 -12.57 -25.75
N PRO A 226 15.58 -13.86 -25.84
CA PRO A 226 14.66 -14.34 -26.87
C PRO A 226 13.25 -13.75 -26.63
N PRO A 227 12.45 -13.54 -27.68
CA PRO A 227 11.05 -13.13 -27.52
C PRO A 227 10.27 -14.16 -26.69
N ASP A 228 9.51 -13.70 -25.70
CA ASP A 228 8.55 -14.53 -24.97
C ASP A 228 7.13 -14.28 -25.52
N VAL A 229 6.32 -15.33 -25.62
CA VAL A 229 4.92 -15.23 -26.07
C VAL A 229 4.06 -14.38 -25.13
N LYS A 230 4.53 -14.14 -23.91
CA LYS A 230 3.90 -13.29 -22.89
C LYS A 230 4.42 -11.84 -22.90
N ASP A 231 5.37 -11.49 -23.75
CA ASP A 231 5.85 -10.11 -23.82
C ASP A 231 4.75 -9.16 -24.33
N THR A 232 4.71 -7.96 -23.77
CA THR A 232 3.79 -6.88 -24.17
C THR A 232 4.59 -5.62 -24.53
N GLU A 233 3.93 -4.57 -25.01
CA GLU A 233 4.61 -3.30 -25.29
C GLU A 233 5.24 -2.67 -24.04
N ASP A 234 4.62 -2.88 -22.87
CA ASP A 234 4.98 -2.31 -21.58
C ASP A 234 5.72 -3.28 -20.64
N PHE A 235 5.94 -4.54 -21.05
CA PHE A 235 6.66 -5.53 -20.28
C PHE A 235 7.42 -6.52 -21.17
N LYS A 236 8.67 -6.83 -20.80
CA LYS A 236 9.44 -7.92 -21.40
C LYS A 236 10.09 -8.80 -20.35
N TYR A 237 10.11 -10.10 -20.61
CA TYR A 237 10.96 -11.01 -19.87
C TYR A 237 12.41 -10.91 -20.31
N ILE A 238 13.31 -10.87 -19.34
CA ILE A 238 14.75 -10.81 -19.55
C ILE A 238 15.32 -12.18 -19.20
N THR A 239 16.05 -12.78 -20.13
CA THR A 239 16.83 -14.00 -19.88
C THR A 239 18.24 -13.59 -19.49
N PHE A 240 18.63 -13.87 -18.24
CA PHE A 240 19.98 -13.62 -17.76
C PHE A 240 20.89 -14.79 -18.17
N THR A 241 21.92 -14.50 -18.95
CA THR A 241 22.88 -15.49 -19.48
C THR A 241 24.05 -15.77 -18.52
N GLU A 242 24.31 -14.82 -17.63
CA GLU A 242 25.33 -14.83 -16.59
C GLU A 242 24.74 -14.23 -15.29
N LEU A 243 25.37 -14.53 -14.14
CA LEU A 243 24.93 -14.02 -12.85
C LEU A 243 24.94 -12.48 -12.88
N PRO A 244 23.85 -11.79 -12.48
CA PRO A 244 23.83 -10.34 -12.47
C PRO A 244 24.99 -9.75 -11.65
N PRO A 245 25.68 -8.71 -12.14
CA PRO A 245 26.73 -8.01 -11.39
C PRO A 245 26.10 -7.13 -10.30
N PHE A 246 25.48 -7.77 -9.29
CA PHE A 246 24.71 -7.10 -8.25
C PHE A 246 25.52 -5.98 -7.57
N THR A 247 24.93 -4.79 -7.52
CA THR A 247 25.48 -3.64 -6.79
C THR A 247 25.11 -3.70 -5.31
N GLU A 248 25.74 -2.86 -4.48
CA GLU A 248 25.40 -2.71 -3.06
C GLU A 248 23.94 -2.27 -2.81
N LYS A 249 23.29 -1.69 -3.83
CA LYS A 249 21.88 -1.32 -3.78
C LYS A 249 20.95 -2.53 -3.72
N HIS A 250 21.40 -3.71 -4.16
CA HIS A 250 20.59 -4.92 -4.18
C HIS A 250 20.59 -5.61 -2.82
N GLN A 251 19.45 -5.54 -2.12
CA GLN A 251 19.33 -5.99 -0.73
C GLN A 251 18.45 -7.23 -0.55
N SER A 252 17.91 -7.77 -1.65
CA SER A 252 16.97 -8.89 -1.58
C SER A 252 17.57 -10.19 -1.03
N LEU A 253 16.72 -11.00 -0.41
CA LEU A 253 17.08 -12.37 0.00
C LEU A 253 17.43 -13.24 -1.21
N MET A 254 16.77 -13.05 -2.35
CA MET A 254 17.17 -13.67 -3.62
C MET A 254 18.64 -13.38 -3.93
N ARG A 255 19.04 -12.11 -3.96
CA ARG A 255 20.44 -11.72 -4.19
C ARG A 255 21.38 -12.31 -3.14
N LYS A 256 20.96 -12.34 -1.87
CA LYS A 256 21.78 -12.87 -0.77
C LYS A 256 22.08 -14.37 -0.92
N HIS A 257 21.14 -15.14 -1.45
CA HIS A 257 21.24 -16.59 -1.56
C HIS A 257 21.62 -17.09 -2.96
N MET A 258 21.64 -16.22 -3.97
CA MET A 258 22.07 -16.56 -5.32
C MET A 258 23.61 -16.60 -5.43
N SER A 259 24.18 -17.80 -5.51
CA SER A 259 25.60 -18.00 -5.82
C SER A 259 25.83 -18.21 -7.32
N SER A 260 27.07 -18.01 -7.80
CA SER A 260 27.43 -18.32 -9.19
C SER A 260 27.16 -19.79 -9.54
N GLU A 261 27.46 -20.72 -8.64
CA GLU A 261 27.21 -22.15 -8.83
C GLU A 261 25.71 -22.47 -8.93
N LEU A 262 24.89 -21.87 -8.05
CA LEU A 262 23.44 -22.06 -8.07
C LEU A 262 22.84 -21.48 -9.35
N PHE A 263 23.27 -20.29 -9.75
CA PHE A 263 22.84 -19.65 -10.99
C PHE A 263 23.19 -20.51 -12.22
N GLU A 264 24.44 -20.94 -12.36
CA GLU A 264 24.88 -21.75 -13.51
C GLU A 264 24.10 -23.05 -13.66
N ARG A 265 23.73 -23.66 -12.52
CA ARG A 265 22.93 -24.88 -12.49
C ARG A 265 21.45 -24.66 -12.84
N LEU A 266 20.86 -23.53 -12.41
CA LEU A 266 19.44 -23.27 -12.58
C LEU A 266 19.08 -22.37 -13.79
N LYS A 267 20.05 -21.67 -14.40
CA LYS A 267 19.77 -20.66 -15.45
C LYS A 267 19.05 -21.20 -16.69
N GLY A 268 19.28 -22.46 -17.03
CA GLY A 268 18.61 -23.15 -18.13
C GLY A 268 17.32 -23.90 -17.75
N VAL A 269 17.02 -24.00 -16.44
CA VAL A 269 15.89 -24.79 -15.93
C VAL A 269 14.59 -24.01 -16.07
N ARG A 270 13.53 -24.72 -16.45
CA ARG A 270 12.18 -24.19 -16.64
C ARG A 270 11.15 -25.16 -16.07
N THR A 271 10.05 -24.61 -15.57
CA THR A 271 8.85 -25.37 -15.24
C THR A 271 8.17 -25.88 -16.52
N ALA A 272 7.19 -26.78 -16.40
CA ALA A 272 6.39 -27.29 -17.51
C ALA A 272 5.63 -26.17 -18.26
N LYS A 273 5.33 -25.05 -17.60
CA LYS A 273 4.74 -23.85 -18.21
C LYS A 273 5.76 -22.82 -18.73
N GLY A 274 7.04 -23.19 -18.74
CA GLY A 274 8.13 -22.41 -19.29
C GLY A 274 8.67 -21.30 -18.39
N TYR A 275 8.23 -21.21 -17.13
CA TYR A 275 8.73 -20.22 -16.18
C TYR A 275 10.15 -20.59 -15.74
N SER A 276 11.09 -19.67 -15.89
CA SER A 276 12.52 -19.87 -15.67
C SER A 276 13.02 -19.17 -14.41
N LEU A 277 14.24 -19.50 -14.00
CA LEU A 277 14.95 -18.77 -12.94
C LEU A 277 14.99 -17.26 -13.21
N SER A 278 15.25 -16.88 -14.47
CA SER A 278 15.33 -15.47 -14.87
C SER A 278 14.00 -14.75 -14.67
N ASN A 279 12.88 -15.40 -15.03
CA ASN A 279 11.55 -14.84 -14.80
C ASN A 279 11.32 -14.58 -13.29
N GLY A 280 11.68 -15.55 -12.45
CA GLY A 280 11.48 -15.45 -10.99
C GLY A 280 12.34 -14.37 -10.35
N MET A 281 13.60 -14.21 -10.76
CA MET A 281 14.51 -13.23 -10.16
C MET A 281 14.42 -11.81 -10.77
N GLN A 282 13.77 -11.65 -11.93
CA GLN A 282 13.73 -10.39 -12.68
C GLN A 282 13.30 -9.20 -11.82
N ALA A 283 12.23 -9.33 -11.03
CA ALA A 283 11.80 -8.23 -10.16
C ALA A 283 12.90 -7.80 -9.17
N GLY A 284 13.62 -8.76 -8.57
CA GLY A 284 14.73 -8.46 -7.65
C GLY A 284 15.98 -7.87 -8.32
N VAL A 285 16.23 -8.22 -9.59
CA VAL A 285 17.30 -7.64 -10.41
C VAL A 285 16.95 -6.20 -10.85
N LEU A 286 15.69 -5.97 -11.22
CA LEU A 286 15.23 -4.65 -11.69
C LEU A 286 14.94 -3.68 -10.53
N ARG A 287 14.67 -4.18 -9.32
CA ARG A 287 14.27 -3.38 -8.15
C ARG A 287 15.18 -3.71 -6.97
N PRO A 288 16.35 -3.05 -6.88
CA PRO A 288 17.37 -3.38 -5.87
C PRO A 288 16.88 -3.30 -4.41
N HIS A 289 15.88 -2.44 -4.15
CA HIS A 289 15.30 -2.21 -2.82
C HIS A 289 14.35 -3.31 -2.33
N LEU A 290 13.97 -4.28 -3.17
CA LEU A 290 13.03 -5.33 -2.74
C LEU A 290 13.66 -6.25 -1.69
N GLY A 291 12.90 -6.59 -0.65
CA GLY A 291 13.36 -7.50 0.40
C GLY A 291 13.39 -8.97 0.00
N VAL A 292 12.40 -9.45 -0.77
CA VAL A 292 12.32 -10.86 -1.21
C VAL A 292 13.09 -11.08 -2.51
N GLY A 293 12.70 -10.36 -3.56
CA GLY A 293 13.39 -10.35 -4.87
C GLY A 293 13.17 -11.58 -5.76
N PHE A 294 12.23 -12.47 -5.42
CA PHE A 294 11.87 -13.62 -6.25
C PHE A 294 10.35 -13.81 -6.33
N THR A 295 9.84 -14.19 -7.49
CA THR A 295 8.42 -14.53 -7.73
C THR A 295 8.26 -15.91 -8.34
N CYS A 296 7.14 -16.57 -8.06
CA CYS A 296 6.76 -17.84 -8.66
C CYS A 296 5.69 -17.60 -9.74
N GLY A 297 5.89 -18.20 -10.92
CA GLY A 297 4.95 -18.08 -12.04
C GLY A 297 3.90 -19.19 -12.09
N ASP A 298 4.12 -20.30 -11.40
CA ASP A 298 3.24 -21.45 -11.33
C ASP A 298 3.58 -22.28 -10.07
N GLN A 299 2.78 -23.32 -9.82
CA GLN A 299 2.95 -24.20 -8.65
C GLN A 299 4.25 -25.02 -8.69
N GLU A 300 4.75 -25.36 -9.88
CA GLU A 300 5.95 -26.20 -10.03
C GLU A 300 7.22 -25.44 -9.62
N CYS A 301 7.21 -24.11 -9.68
CA CYS A 301 8.31 -23.25 -9.21
C CYS A 301 8.82 -23.64 -7.81
N PHE A 302 7.92 -24.05 -6.91
CA PHE A 302 8.24 -24.37 -5.51
C PHE A 302 9.08 -25.64 -5.34
N GLU A 303 9.03 -26.56 -6.30
CA GLU A 303 9.91 -27.73 -6.35
C GLU A 303 11.14 -27.43 -7.22
N THR A 304 10.90 -26.94 -8.45
CA THR A 304 11.95 -26.70 -9.46
C THR A 304 13.01 -25.69 -9.00
N PHE A 305 12.62 -24.68 -8.22
CA PHE A 305 13.51 -23.66 -7.70
C PHE A 305 13.61 -23.68 -6.17
N LYS A 306 13.35 -24.83 -5.52
CA LYS A 306 13.38 -24.94 -4.05
C LYS A 306 14.70 -24.49 -3.42
N GLU A 307 15.82 -24.73 -4.10
CA GLU A 307 17.16 -24.37 -3.62
C GLU A 307 17.36 -22.86 -3.45
N ILE A 308 16.60 -22.02 -4.16
CA ILE A 308 16.60 -20.57 -3.94
C ILE A 308 15.39 -20.13 -3.09
N ILE A 309 14.23 -20.77 -3.25
CA ILE A 309 13.01 -20.40 -2.52
C ILE A 309 13.13 -20.71 -1.03
N TYR A 310 13.63 -21.88 -0.63
CA TYR A 310 13.69 -22.28 0.78
C TYR A 310 14.61 -21.38 1.61
N PRO A 311 15.84 -21.01 1.16
CA PRO A 311 16.64 -20.02 1.85
C PRO A 311 15.97 -18.65 1.96
N ILE A 312 15.22 -18.22 0.94
CA ILE A 312 14.42 -16.98 1.01
C ILE A 312 13.33 -17.11 2.08
N VAL A 313 12.58 -18.22 2.13
CA VAL A 313 11.53 -18.46 3.12
C VAL A 313 12.13 -18.45 4.54
N LYS A 314 13.25 -19.13 4.74
CA LYS A 314 13.99 -19.14 6.00
C LYS A 314 14.48 -17.76 6.40
N GLY A 315 15.04 -17.00 5.47
CA GLY A 315 15.51 -15.64 5.72
C GLY A 315 14.39 -14.65 6.02
N TRP A 316 13.23 -14.79 5.37
CA TRP A 316 12.10 -13.87 5.52
C TRP A 316 11.23 -14.18 6.74
N HIS A 317 10.90 -15.46 6.93
CA HIS A 317 9.94 -15.90 7.94
C HIS A 317 10.59 -16.48 9.20
N GLY A 318 11.88 -16.81 9.16
CA GLY A 318 12.51 -17.61 10.21
C GLY A 318 11.98 -19.05 10.28
N PHE A 319 11.35 -19.53 9.20
CA PHE A 319 10.77 -20.86 9.06
C PHE A 319 11.59 -21.66 8.05
N ASP A 320 12.05 -22.85 8.41
CA ASP A 320 12.89 -23.70 7.57
C ASP A 320 12.05 -24.82 6.92
N PRO A 321 11.72 -24.74 5.61
CA PRO A 321 10.87 -25.74 4.96
C PRO A 321 11.52 -27.14 4.84
N GLU A 322 12.84 -27.25 5.03
CA GLU A 322 13.50 -28.57 5.09
C GLU A 322 13.21 -29.31 6.40
N ALA A 323 13.07 -28.56 7.50
CA ALA A 323 13.00 -29.08 8.86
C ALA A 323 11.62 -28.92 9.52
N GLN A 324 10.72 -28.15 8.91
CA GLN A 324 9.43 -27.79 9.48
C GLN A 324 8.30 -28.00 8.46
N GLU A 325 7.13 -28.30 8.98
CA GLU A 325 5.88 -28.41 8.20
C GLU A 325 4.91 -27.29 8.59
N HIS A 326 3.96 -27.02 7.71
CA HIS A 326 2.91 -26.04 7.94
C HIS A 326 1.57 -26.75 8.16
N ARG A 327 0.72 -26.14 8.99
CA ARG A 327 -0.66 -26.59 9.22
C ARG A 327 -1.62 -25.45 8.92
N SER A 328 -2.71 -25.76 8.22
CA SER A 328 -3.84 -24.85 8.03
C SER A 328 -4.98 -25.24 8.98
N ASP A 329 -5.67 -24.25 9.53
CA ASP A 329 -6.86 -24.43 10.36
C ASP A 329 -7.80 -23.24 10.17
N LEU A 330 -8.82 -23.44 9.35
CA LEU A 330 -9.84 -22.43 9.00
C LEU A 330 -11.14 -22.64 9.79
N ASP A 331 -11.07 -23.19 11.00
CA ASP A 331 -12.22 -23.34 11.89
C ASP A 331 -12.34 -22.15 12.86
N ALA A 332 -13.14 -21.16 12.49
CA ALA A 332 -13.38 -19.96 13.29
C ALA A 332 -14.01 -20.25 14.67
N SER A 333 -14.60 -21.43 14.88
CA SER A 333 -15.17 -21.80 16.18
C SER A 333 -14.11 -22.03 17.26
N LYS A 334 -12.87 -22.32 16.86
CA LYS A 334 -11.72 -22.55 17.75
C LYS A 334 -11.11 -21.28 18.32
N LEU A 335 -11.50 -20.10 17.83
CA LEU A 335 -11.04 -18.83 18.40
C LEU A 335 -11.58 -18.65 19.82
N VAL A 336 -10.67 -18.34 20.74
CA VAL A 336 -10.98 -17.96 22.12
C VAL A 336 -10.99 -16.45 22.20
N PHE A 337 -12.19 -15.88 22.31
CA PHE A 337 -12.39 -14.44 22.44
C PHE A 337 -13.36 -14.21 23.60
N THR A 338 -12.81 -13.86 24.76
CA THR A 338 -13.58 -13.74 26.01
C THR A 338 -14.44 -12.48 26.00
N GLU A 339 -15.51 -12.44 26.80
CA GLU A 339 -16.37 -11.26 26.92
C GLU A 339 -15.60 -9.99 27.33
N GLU A 340 -14.57 -10.13 28.17
CA GLU A 340 -13.68 -9.01 28.54
C GLU A 340 -12.91 -8.50 27.32
N GLN A 341 -12.28 -9.40 26.56
CA GLN A 341 -11.53 -9.03 25.35
C GLN A 341 -12.45 -8.40 24.31
N GLU A 342 -13.63 -8.95 24.09
CA GLU A 342 -14.63 -8.35 23.20
C GLU A 342 -15.04 -6.95 23.69
N GLY A 343 -15.21 -6.75 25.00
CA GLY A 343 -15.49 -5.46 25.60
C GLY A 343 -14.41 -4.42 25.26
N LYS A 344 -13.14 -4.79 25.47
CA LYS A 344 -11.98 -3.98 25.09
C LYS A 344 -11.96 -3.67 23.60
N PHE A 345 -12.18 -4.66 22.75
CA PHE A 345 -12.20 -4.48 21.29
C PHE A 345 -13.33 -3.56 20.83
N ARG A 346 -14.54 -3.71 21.38
CA ARG A 346 -15.68 -2.81 21.09
C ARG A 346 -15.38 -1.34 21.40
N GLN A 347 -14.55 -1.07 22.41
CA GLN A 347 -14.20 0.29 22.83
C GLN A 347 -13.06 0.89 21.97
N TYR A 348 -11.98 0.14 21.77
CA TYR A 348 -10.73 0.67 21.21
C TYR A 348 -10.60 0.46 19.70
N VAL A 349 -11.13 -0.65 19.16
CA VAL A 349 -10.99 -1.01 17.74
C VAL A 349 -12.05 -0.30 16.90
N LYS A 350 -11.60 0.27 15.77
CA LYS A 350 -12.42 1.01 14.81
C LYS A 350 -12.84 0.16 13.62
N SER A 351 -12.00 -0.76 13.19
CA SER A 351 -12.36 -1.75 12.17
C SER A 351 -11.46 -2.98 12.27
N THR A 352 -11.96 -4.09 11.77
CA THR A 352 -11.27 -5.37 11.73
C THR A 352 -11.21 -5.88 10.30
N ARG A 353 -10.09 -6.50 9.91
CA ARG A 353 -9.87 -6.98 8.55
C ARG A 353 -9.00 -8.24 8.54
N VAL A 354 -9.42 -9.25 7.81
CA VAL A 354 -8.64 -10.48 7.54
C VAL A 354 -8.48 -10.63 6.04
N ARG A 355 -7.25 -10.83 5.56
CA ARG A 355 -6.96 -11.07 4.14
C ARG A 355 -5.92 -12.17 3.94
N ALA A 356 -6.03 -12.90 2.83
CA ALA A 356 -5.03 -13.83 2.33
C ALA A 356 -5.23 -14.05 0.82
N ALA A 357 -4.33 -14.80 0.19
CA ALA A 357 -4.51 -15.27 -1.17
C ALA A 357 -5.01 -16.73 -1.21
N ARG A 358 -5.79 -17.07 -2.24
CA ARG A 358 -6.12 -18.44 -2.63
C ARG A 358 -5.88 -18.58 -4.12
N ASN A 359 -5.00 -19.50 -4.47
CA ASN A 359 -4.62 -19.81 -5.85
C ASN A 359 -5.09 -21.22 -6.20
N ILE A 360 -5.46 -21.44 -7.45
CA ILE A 360 -6.07 -22.64 -8.01
C ILE A 360 -5.00 -23.40 -8.79
N SER A 361 -4.77 -24.65 -8.38
CA SER A 361 -3.80 -25.56 -8.98
C SER A 361 -4.08 -25.82 -10.47
N GLY A 362 -3.00 -26.03 -11.23
CA GLY A 362 -3.05 -26.25 -12.67
C GLY A 362 -3.15 -24.97 -13.51
N TYR A 363 -3.47 -23.82 -12.92
CA TYR A 363 -3.34 -22.51 -13.58
C TYR A 363 -2.05 -21.81 -13.13
N SER A 364 -1.52 -20.90 -13.95
CA SER A 364 -0.34 -20.11 -13.60
C SER A 364 -0.69 -19.01 -12.60
N LEU A 365 0.28 -18.59 -11.79
CA LEU A 365 0.21 -17.39 -10.95
C LEU A 365 0.36 -16.13 -11.81
N PRO A 366 -0.13 -14.94 -11.38
CA PRO A 366 -0.14 -13.73 -12.21
C PRO A 366 1.20 -13.33 -12.85
N ALA A 367 2.33 -13.58 -12.16
CA ALA A 367 3.64 -13.35 -12.76
C ALA A 367 3.80 -14.21 -14.03
N GLY A 368 3.53 -15.51 -13.98
CA GLY A 368 3.71 -16.45 -15.09
C GLY A 368 2.51 -16.59 -16.05
N SER A 369 1.35 -16.02 -15.74
CA SER A 369 0.09 -16.33 -16.42
C SER A 369 0.04 -15.92 -17.88
N SER A 370 -0.49 -16.79 -18.74
CA SER A 370 -1.00 -16.39 -20.04
C SER A 370 -2.37 -15.72 -19.91
N LYS A 371 -2.89 -15.16 -21.00
CA LYS A 371 -4.24 -14.63 -21.05
C LYS A 371 -5.29 -15.72 -20.80
N GLU A 372 -5.08 -16.91 -21.37
CA GLU A 372 -5.98 -18.06 -21.26
C GLU A 372 -6.08 -18.55 -19.81
N ASP A 373 -4.95 -18.74 -19.13
CA ASP A 373 -4.93 -19.14 -17.72
C ASP A 373 -5.64 -18.09 -16.85
N ARG A 374 -5.42 -16.80 -17.12
CA ARG A 374 -6.03 -15.70 -16.36
C ARG A 374 -7.55 -15.65 -16.50
N LEU A 375 -8.06 -15.79 -17.72
CA LEU A 375 -9.50 -15.85 -17.98
C LEU A 375 -10.12 -17.13 -17.40
N ALA A 376 -9.42 -18.26 -17.47
CA ALA A 376 -9.89 -19.51 -16.87
C ALA A 376 -10.00 -19.40 -15.34
N VAL A 377 -9.04 -18.75 -14.68
CA VAL A 377 -9.11 -18.41 -13.25
C VAL A 377 -10.32 -17.52 -12.96
N GLU A 378 -10.52 -16.46 -13.74
CA GLU A 378 -11.65 -15.54 -13.56
C GLU A 378 -13.00 -16.28 -13.57
N GLU A 379 -13.18 -17.23 -14.49
CA GLU A 379 -14.41 -18.03 -14.58
C GLU A 379 -14.64 -18.92 -13.35
N VAL A 380 -13.59 -19.55 -12.81
CA VAL A 380 -13.71 -20.32 -11.54
C VAL A 380 -14.09 -19.41 -10.38
N LEU A 381 -13.50 -18.21 -10.32
CA LEU A 381 -13.79 -17.26 -9.25
C LEU A 381 -15.23 -16.71 -9.34
N LYS A 382 -15.74 -16.41 -10.54
CA LYS A 382 -17.14 -16.04 -10.74
C LYS A 382 -18.11 -17.11 -10.26
N GLU A 383 -17.81 -18.39 -10.51
CA GLU A 383 -18.59 -19.52 -9.99
C GLU A 383 -18.59 -19.55 -8.46
N ALA A 384 -17.40 -19.40 -7.84
CA ALA A 384 -17.28 -19.33 -6.39
C ALA A 384 -18.12 -18.19 -5.80
N PHE A 385 -18.08 -17.01 -6.42
CA PHE A 385 -18.82 -15.84 -5.97
C PHE A 385 -20.33 -16.01 -6.11
N GLY A 386 -20.79 -16.64 -7.20
CA GLY A 386 -22.20 -16.95 -7.42
C GLY A 386 -22.77 -18.00 -6.47
N ALA A 387 -21.92 -18.82 -5.85
CA ALA A 387 -22.30 -19.86 -4.90
C ALA A 387 -22.28 -19.40 -3.43
N LEU A 388 -21.89 -18.15 -3.14
CA LEU A 388 -21.87 -17.64 -1.76
C LEU A 388 -23.29 -17.58 -1.18
N PRO A 389 -23.51 -18.00 0.07
CA PRO A 389 -24.81 -17.92 0.73
C PRO A 389 -25.12 -16.49 1.16
N GLU A 390 -26.39 -16.18 1.41
CA GLU A 390 -26.77 -14.96 2.15
C GLU A 390 -26.14 -14.96 3.56
N PRO A 391 -25.63 -13.83 4.09
CA PRO A 391 -25.57 -12.48 3.51
C PRO A 391 -24.28 -12.15 2.75
N LEU A 392 -23.55 -13.17 2.29
CA LEU A 392 -22.28 -13.02 1.55
C LEU A 392 -22.49 -12.91 0.04
N GLN A 393 -23.72 -13.04 -0.46
CA GLN A 393 -24.05 -12.81 -1.86
C GLN A 393 -23.67 -11.39 -2.29
N GLY A 394 -23.21 -11.27 -3.52
CA GLY A 394 -22.62 -10.04 -4.00
C GLY A 394 -22.54 -9.93 -5.50
N THR A 395 -21.84 -8.89 -5.95
CA THR A 395 -21.66 -8.60 -7.37
C THR A 395 -20.18 -8.65 -7.73
N TYR A 396 -19.88 -9.29 -8.86
CA TYR A 396 -18.57 -9.24 -9.49
C TYR A 396 -18.54 -8.12 -10.54
N TYR A 397 -17.51 -7.27 -10.46
CA TYR A 397 -17.27 -6.13 -11.32
C TYR A 397 -15.98 -6.36 -12.12
N PRO A 398 -16.07 -6.77 -13.40
CA PRO A 398 -14.91 -6.84 -14.28
C PRO A 398 -14.31 -5.45 -14.47
N LEU A 399 -13.00 -5.29 -14.28
CA LEU A 399 -12.35 -3.98 -14.37
C LEU A 399 -12.50 -3.34 -15.75
N GLY A 400 -12.48 -4.14 -16.82
CA GLY A 400 -12.65 -3.67 -18.20
C GLY A 400 -14.06 -3.19 -18.55
N SER A 401 -15.04 -3.33 -17.64
CA SER A 401 -16.44 -2.99 -17.87
C SER A 401 -17.03 -2.11 -16.76
N LEU A 402 -16.19 -1.49 -15.93
CA LEU A 402 -16.63 -0.55 -14.91
C LEU A 402 -17.23 0.71 -15.56
N SER A 403 -18.42 1.11 -15.11
CA SER A 403 -18.91 2.46 -15.35
C SER A 403 -18.10 3.47 -14.53
N SER A 404 -18.07 4.74 -14.96
CA SER A 404 -17.38 5.80 -14.20
C SER A 404 -17.93 5.98 -12.77
N GLU A 405 -19.21 5.66 -12.55
CA GLU A 405 -19.83 5.69 -11.23
C GLU A 405 -19.33 4.52 -10.36
N GLN A 406 -19.34 3.30 -10.91
CA GLN A 406 -18.80 2.12 -10.21
C GLN A 406 -17.32 2.29 -9.88
N GLU A 407 -16.53 2.83 -10.80
CA GLU A 407 -15.12 3.11 -10.57
C GLU A 407 -14.93 4.11 -9.42
N GLN A 408 -15.68 5.22 -9.41
CA GLN A 408 -15.62 6.21 -8.34
C GLN A 408 -16.05 5.64 -6.99
N ASP A 409 -17.09 4.80 -6.96
CA ASP A 409 -17.58 4.18 -5.73
C ASP A 409 -16.58 3.17 -5.16
N LEU A 410 -15.95 2.36 -6.02
CA LEU A 410 -14.90 1.41 -5.62
C LEU A 410 -13.63 2.15 -5.17
N GLN A 411 -13.26 3.26 -5.81
CA GLN A 411 -12.16 4.12 -5.39
C GLN A 411 -12.43 4.78 -4.04
N ALA A 412 -13.61 5.38 -3.86
CA ALA A 412 -14.01 6.04 -2.62
C ALA A 412 -14.08 5.07 -1.43
N GLY A 413 -14.44 3.80 -1.69
CA GLY A 413 -14.40 2.73 -0.70
C GLY A 413 -13.00 2.16 -0.42
N GLY A 414 -11.97 2.53 -1.19
CA GLY A 414 -10.63 1.95 -1.09
C GLY A 414 -10.56 0.49 -1.57
N PHE A 415 -11.49 0.07 -2.43
CA PHE A 415 -11.60 -1.31 -2.93
C PHE A 415 -10.96 -1.50 -4.31
N LEU A 416 -10.84 -0.42 -5.10
CA LEU A 416 -10.26 -0.47 -6.43
C LEU A 416 -8.72 -0.53 -6.36
N PHE A 417 -8.16 -1.69 -6.72
CA PHE A 417 -6.73 -1.83 -6.97
C PHE A 417 -6.34 -1.22 -8.33
N GLN A 418 -5.11 -0.75 -8.44
CA GLN A 418 -4.62 -0.01 -9.61
C GLN A 418 -3.73 -0.88 -10.49
N LYS A 419 -3.60 -0.51 -11.78
CA LYS A 419 -2.58 -1.14 -12.65
C LYS A 419 -1.22 -0.95 -11.99
N PRO A 420 -0.43 -2.03 -11.79
CA PRO A 420 0.88 -1.88 -11.22
C PRO A 420 1.78 -1.10 -12.18
N GLY A 421 2.38 -0.03 -11.69
CA GLY A 421 3.31 0.78 -12.47
C GLY A 421 4.58 -0.02 -12.80
N PRO A 422 5.32 0.35 -13.87
CA PRO A 422 6.51 -0.39 -14.27
C PRO A 422 7.53 -0.46 -13.12
N MET A 423 7.68 0.62 -12.34
CA MET A 423 8.62 0.69 -11.21
C MET A 423 8.20 -0.11 -9.96
N GLN A 424 7.00 -0.68 -9.93
CA GLN A 424 6.53 -1.48 -8.80
C GLN A 424 6.90 -2.96 -8.98
N LEU A 425 6.93 -3.73 -7.88
CA LEU A 425 7.26 -5.16 -7.87
C LEU A 425 6.42 -5.94 -8.89
N LEU A 426 5.10 -5.76 -8.86
CA LEU A 426 4.16 -6.50 -9.71
C LEU A 426 4.34 -6.17 -11.20
N GLY A 427 4.68 -4.91 -11.51
CA GLY A 427 5.02 -4.49 -12.86
C GLY A 427 6.32 -5.14 -13.35
N ALA A 428 7.36 -5.12 -12.52
CA ALA A 428 8.65 -5.73 -12.82
C ALA A 428 8.62 -7.27 -12.89
N ALA A 429 7.65 -7.91 -12.22
CA ALA A 429 7.40 -9.35 -12.25
C ALA A 429 6.46 -9.80 -13.39
N GLY A 430 5.88 -8.86 -14.14
CA GLY A 430 4.99 -9.16 -15.26
C GLY A 430 3.54 -9.43 -14.89
N ALA A 431 3.10 -9.19 -13.65
CA ALA A 431 1.70 -9.36 -13.25
C ALA A 431 0.75 -8.31 -13.88
N GLY A 432 1.29 -7.19 -14.36
CA GLY A 432 0.55 -6.10 -15.01
C GLY A 432 0.20 -6.30 -16.50
N ARG A 433 0.62 -7.40 -17.13
CA ARG A 433 0.41 -7.65 -18.57
C ARG A 433 -1.07 -7.73 -18.96
N ASP A 434 -1.41 -7.26 -20.16
CA ASP A 434 -2.76 -7.22 -20.74
C ASP A 434 -3.82 -6.57 -19.83
N TRP A 435 -3.43 -5.56 -19.05
CA TRP A 435 -4.37 -4.85 -18.17
C TRP A 435 -5.49 -4.15 -18.98
N PRO A 436 -6.78 -4.21 -18.56
CA PRO A 436 -7.33 -4.81 -17.33
C PRO A 436 -7.94 -6.22 -17.53
N GLU A 437 -7.59 -6.94 -18.59
CA GLU A 437 -8.29 -8.16 -19.00
C GLU A 437 -8.18 -9.30 -17.96
N GLY A 438 -9.30 -9.95 -17.66
CA GLY A 438 -9.40 -11.02 -16.66
C GLY A 438 -9.30 -10.55 -15.22
N ARG A 439 -9.29 -9.24 -14.95
CA ARG A 439 -9.25 -8.67 -13.60
C ARG A 439 -10.62 -8.16 -13.19
N GLY A 440 -10.91 -8.24 -11.91
CA GLY A 440 -12.15 -7.70 -11.36
C GLY A 440 -12.18 -7.70 -9.85
N ILE A 441 -13.27 -7.15 -9.33
CA ILE A 441 -13.52 -7.01 -7.90
C ILE A 441 -14.88 -7.64 -7.61
N PHE A 442 -14.94 -8.50 -6.60
CA PHE A 442 -16.19 -8.93 -6.02
C PHE A 442 -16.39 -8.23 -4.67
N HIS A 443 -17.62 -7.86 -4.34
CA HIS A 443 -18.01 -7.60 -2.96
C HIS A 443 -19.50 -7.90 -2.72
N ASN A 444 -19.85 -8.24 -1.47
CA ASN A 444 -21.26 -8.31 -1.06
C ASN A 444 -21.87 -6.91 -0.88
N GLU A 445 -23.19 -6.83 -0.75
CA GLU A 445 -23.92 -5.57 -0.59
C GLU A 445 -23.45 -4.80 0.65
N ALA A 446 -23.24 -5.50 1.76
CA ALA A 446 -22.75 -4.93 3.01
C ALA A 446 -21.27 -4.52 2.99
N LYS A 447 -20.52 -4.83 1.92
CA LYS A 447 -19.07 -4.57 1.78
C LYS A 447 -18.25 -5.17 2.94
N THR A 448 -18.71 -6.29 3.49
CA THR A 448 -18.04 -7.04 4.57
C THR A 448 -17.21 -8.22 4.07
N VAL A 449 -17.40 -8.61 2.81
CA VAL A 449 -16.53 -9.53 2.08
C VAL A 449 -16.19 -8.96 0.70
N LEU A 450 -14.92 -9.04 0.32
CA LEU A 450 -14.39 -8.57 -0.95
C LEU A 450 -13.36 -9.54 -1.50
N CYS A 451 -13.27 -9.67 -2.82
CA CYS A 451 -12.23 -10.43 -3.48
C CYS A 451 -11.61 -9.62 -4.63
N TRP A 452 -10.28 -9.62 -4.73
CA TRP A 452 -9.57 -9.11 -5.91
C TRP A 452 -9.16 -10.29 -6.79
N CYS A 453 -9.56 -10.24 -8.06
CA CYS A 453 -9.31 -11.26 -9.06
C CYS A 453 -8.11 -10.84 -9.93
N ASN A 454 -7.11 -11.73 -10.05
CA ASN A 454 -5.96 -11.63 -10.95
C ASN A 454 -5.10 -10.35 -10.83
N GLU A 455 -4.87 -9.89 -9.59
CA GLU A 455 -3.96 -8.77 -9.29
C GLU A 455 -2.54 -9.29 -8.97
N GLU A 456 -2.17 -9.40 -7.69
CA GLU A 456 -0.89 -9.99 -7.24
C GLU A 456 -0.92 -11.52 -7.22
N ASP A 457 -2.06 -12.08 -6.82
CA ASP A 457 -2.39 -13.50 -6.80
C ASP A 457 -3.68 -13.71 -7.62
N GLN A 458 -4.04 -14.97 -7.89
CA GLN A 458 -5.27 -15.31 -8.62
C GLN A 458 -6.51 -14.78 -7.90
N CYS A 459 -6.59 -14.98 -6.58
CA CYS A 459 -7.65 -14.40 -5.76
C CYS A 459 -7.11 -13.94 -4.41
N ARG A 460 -7.28 -12.65 -4.10
CA ARG A 460 -7.08 -12.11 -2.75
C ARG A 460 -8.45 -11.99 -2.09
N ILE A 461 -8.71 -12.86 -1.12
CA ILE A 461 -9.94 -12.85 -0.32
C ILE A 461 -9.78 -11.93 0.88
N ILE A 462 -10.81 -11.14 1.17
CA ILE A 462 -10.81 -10.12 2.22
C ILE A 462 -12.16 -10.19 2.93
N ALA A 463 -12.15 -10.34 4.25
CA ALA A 463 -13.30 -10.05 5.09
C ALA A 463 -12.96 -8.84 5.97
N MET A 464 -13.91 -7.94 6.16
CA MET A 464 -13.73 -6.78 7.01
C MET A 464 -15.07 -6.26 7.55
N GLU A 465 -15.02 -5.49 8.62
CA GLU A 465 -16.14 -4.68 9.11
C GLU A 465 -15.66 -3.57 10.04
N ASP A 466 -16.52 -2.59 10.28
CA ASP A 466 -16.31 -1.61 11.34
C ASP A 466 -16.50 -2.24 12.72
N GLY A 467 -15.72 -1.76 13.70
CA GLY A 467 -15.68 -2.31 15.04
C GLY A 467 -14.73 -3.50 15.22
N GLY A 468 -14.87 -4.18 16.36
CA GLY A 468 -13.92 -5.17 16.86
C GLY A 468 -14.39 -6.63 16.84
N ASP A 469 -15.40 -6.99 16.04
CA ASP A 469 -15.88 -8.38 15.93
C ASP A 469 -14.95 -9.25 15.07
N VAL A 470 -13.82 -9.62 15.68
CA VAL A 470 -12.81 -10.46 15.02
C VAL A 470 -13.35 -11.83 14.63
N LYS A 471 -14.24 -12.41 15.44
CA LYS A 471 -14.78 -13.76 15.20
C LYS A 471 -15.74 -13.77 14.00
N GLY A 472 -16.60 -12.75 13.89
CA GLY A 472 -17.48 -12.53 12.75
C GLY A 472 -16.69 -12.34 11.46
N VAL A 473 -15.69 -11.45 11.45
CA VAL A 473 -14.80 -11.25 10.29
C VAL A 473 -14.10 -12.54 9.88
N PHE A 474 -13.50 -13.26 10.84
CA PHE A 474 -12.75 -14.48 10.53
C PHE A 474 -13.67 -15.60 10.01
N SER A 475 -14.87 -15.75 10.56
CA SER A 475 -15.87 -16.70 10.05
C SER A 475 -16.22 -16.45 8.58
N ARG A 476 -16.45 -15.18 8.19
CA ARG A 476 -16.72 -14.82 6.79
C ARG A 476 -15.51 -15.06 5.89
N PHE A 477 -14.29 -14.79 6.38
CA PHE A 477 -13.06 -15.11 5.67
C PHE A 477 -12.93 -16.61 5.39
N CYS A 478 -13.21 -17.48 6.38
CA CYS A 478 -13.20 -18.92 6.19
C CYS A 478 -14.23 -19.37 5.14
N GLN A 479 -15.43 -18.79 5.14
CA GLN A 479 -16.47 -19.06 4.15
C GLN A 479 -16.04 -18.65 2.73
N LEU A 480 -15.37 -17.51 2.56
CA LEU A 480 -14.77 -17.14 1.26
C LEU A 480 -13.75 -18.17 0.80
N SER A 481 -12.85 -18.60 1.68
CA SER A 481 -11.83 -19.61 1.36
C SER A 481 -12.48 -20.93 0.91
N GLU A 482 -13.50 -21.40 1.62
CA GLU A 482 -14.21 -22.63 1.28
C GLU A 482 -14.98 -22.52 -0.04
N ALA A 483 -15.55 -21.34 -0.36
CA ALA A 483 -16.21 -21.11 -1.64
C ALA A 483 -15.24 -21.21 -2.82
N ILE A 484 -14.04 -20.60 -2.72
CA ILE A 484 -13.01 -20.73 -3.78
C ILE A 484 -12.57 -22.19 -3.92
N LYS A 485 -12.36 -22.89 -2.81
CA LYS A 485 -11.99 -24.32 -2.80
C LYS A 485 -13.06 -25.17 -3.49
N THR A 486 -14.32 -25.00 -3.11
CA THR A 486 -15.46 -25.76 -3.67
C THR A 486 -15.59 -25.55 -5.18
N ALA A 487 -15.46 -24.30 -5.66
CA ALA A 487 -15.51 -24.01 -7.09
C ALA A 487 -14.32 -24.62 -7.86
N ALA A 488 -13.12 -24.60 -7.26
CA ALA A 488 -11.95 -25.25 -7.86
C ALA A 488 -12.16 -26.78 -7.97
N GLU A 489 -12.64 -27.42 -6.90
CA GLU A 489 -12.97 -28.85 -6.87
C GLU A 489 -14.05 -29.22 -7.89
N GLY A 490 -15.06 -28.36 -8.08
CA GLY A 490 -16.08 -28.50 -9.14
C GLY A 490 -15.52 -28.50 -10.56
N LYS A 491 -14.31 -27.96 -10.77
CA LYS A 491 -13.56 -28.03 -12.05
C LYS A 491 -12.51 -29.15 -12.08
N GLY A 492 -12.51 -30.06 -11.12
CA GLY A 492 -11.50 -31.11 -10.99
C GLY A 492 -10.12 -30.56 -10.64
N LYS A 493 -10.05 -29.42 -9.96
CA LYS A 493 -8.82 -28.77 -9.49
C LYS A 493 -8.80 -28.70 -7.97
N ALA A 494 -7.68 -28.25 -7.41
CA ALA A 494 -7.53 -27.98 -6.00
C ALA A 494 -7.03 -26.55 -5.80
N LEU A 495 -6.97 -26.09 -4.55
CA LEU A 495 -6.14 -24.93 -4.22
C LEU A 495 -4.65 -25.32 -4.29
N MET A 496 -3.79 -24.37 -4.66
CA MET A 496 -2.34 -24.55 -4.61
C MET A 496 -1.91 -24.63 -3.14
N TYR A 497 -1.61 -25.84 -2.69
CA TYR A 497 -1.20 -26.15 -1.33
C TYR A 497 -0.03 -27.14 -1.36
N ASP A 498 0.90 -26.96 -0.43
CA ASP A 498 2.02 -27.84 -0.17
C ASP A 498 2.11 -28.09 1.34
N GLU A 499 2.48 -29.29 1.77
CA GLU A 499 2.49 -29.66 3.20
C GLU A 499 3.54 -28.87 4.01
N ARG A 500 4.67 -28.50 3.39
CA ARG A 500 5.73 -27.74 4.04
C ARG A 500 5.50 -26.24 3.96
N LEU A 501 4.99 -25.78 2.82
CA LEU A 501 4.83 -24.36 2.50
C LEU A 501 3.43 -23.82 2.69
N GLY A 502 2.42 -24.65 2.94
CA GLY A 502 1.02 -24.25 3.04
C GLY A 502 0.42 -23.78 1.72
N PHE A 503 -0.50 -22.81 1.79
CA PHE A 503 -1.03 -22.14 0.61
C PHE A 503 0.09 -21.40 -0.13
N LEU A 504 0.17 -21.67 -1.43
CA LEU A 504 1.19 -21.11 -2.30
C LEU A 504 0.70 -19.82 -2.94
N GLY A 505 1.61 -18.85 -3.11
CA GLY A 505 1.32 -17.55 -3.72
C GLY A 505 2.48 -17.02 -4.55
N THR A 506 2.23 -16.00 -5.38
CA THR A 506 3.23 -15.44 -6.30
C THR A 506 4.53 -15.04 -5.59
N CYS A 507 4.42 -14.47 -4.39
CA CYS A 507 5.57 -14.03 -3.61
C CYS A 507 5.85 -15.01 -2.45
N PRO A 508 7.10 -15.48 -2.26
CA PRO A 508 7.49 -16.30 -1.10
C PRO A 508 7.16 -15.68 0.27
N SER A 509 6.97 -14.36 0.36
CA SER A 509 6.53 -13.70 1.59
C SER A 509 5.07 -13.99 1.99
N ASN A 510 4.25 -14.56 1.09
CA ASN A 510 2.83 -14.82 1.32
C ASN A 510 2.50 -16.32 1.43
N LEU A 511 3.50 -17.17 1.66
CA LEU A 511 3.31 -18.62 1.87
C LEU A 511 2.72 -18.93 3.27
N GLY A 512 2.36 -20.19 3.48
CA GLY A 512 1.75 -20.72 4.69
C GLY A 512 0.25 -20.46 4.69
N THR A 513 -0.20 -19.60 5.58
CA THR A 513 -1.56 -19.08 5.57
C THR A 513 -1.74 -17.95 4.55
N GLY A 514 -0.64 -17.23 4.26
CA GLY A 514 -0.66 -15.91 3.60
C GLY A 514 -1.45 -14.84 4.37
N LEU A 515 -1.88 -15.15 5.60
CA LEU A 515 -2.91 -14.41 6.32
C LEU A 515 -2.34 -13.16 6.99
N ARG A 516 -3.07 -12.06 6.83
CA ARG A 516 -2.94 -10.85 7.64
C ARG A 516 -4.30 -10.53 8.24
N ALA A 517 -4.49 -10.87 9.50
CA ALA A 517 -5.53 -10.37 10.36
C ALA A 517 -5.04 -9.09 11.02
N SER A 518 -5.85 -8.05 10.95
CA SER A 518 -5.50 -6.75 11.50
C SER A 518 -6.69 -6.01 12.05
N VAL A 519 -6.40 -5.09 12.96
CA VAL A 519 -7.35 -4.16 13.53
C VAL A 519 -6.83 -2.74 13.38
N MET A 520 -7.74 -1.83 13.03
CA MET A 520 -7.50 -0.40 13.15
C MET A 520 -7.85 0.02 14.56
N ILE A 521 -6.86 0.40 15.37
CA ILE A 521 -7.02 0.74 16.79
C ILE A 521 -6.55 2.17 17.07
N VAL A 522 -7.19 2.84 18.01
CA VAL A 522 -6.80 4.19 18.46
C VAL A 522 -6.07 4.06 19.80
N LEU A 523 -4.79 4.47 19.84
CA LEU A 523 -3.90 4.36 21.00
C LEU A 523 -3.20 5.70 21.34
N PRO A 524 -3.91 6.71 21.88
CA PRO A 524 -3.37 8.05 22.08
C PRO A 524 -2.12 8.12 22.97
N GLU A 525 -2.04 7.33 24.03
CA GLU A 525 -0.93 7.34 24.98
C GLU A 525 0.29 6.63 24.42
N LEU A 526 0.14 5.42 23.86
CA LEU A 526 1.22 4.73 23.18
C LEU A 526 1.72 5.49 21.94
N ASN A 527 0.86 6.28 21.29
CA ASN A 527 1.26 7.12 20.15
C ASN A 527 2.23 8.24 20.54
N LYS A 528 2.37 8.58 21.83
CA LYS A 528 3.40 9.53 22.32
C LYS A 528 4.82 8.95 22.22
N ASP A 529 4.95 7.63 22.16
CA ASP A 529 6.22 6.91 21.98
C ASP A 529 6.05 5.73 20.98
N PRO A 530 6.09 6.01 19.66
CA PRO A 530 5.94 4.98 18.64
C PRO A 530 7.01 3.88 18.71
N LYS A 531 8.22 4.17 19.20
CA LYS A 531 9.28 3.17 19.37
C LYS A 531 8.89 2.15 20.44
N ARG A 532 8.35 2.63 21.56
CA ARG A 532 7.81 1.75 22.60
C ARG A 532 6.64 0.91 22.09
N LEU A 533 5.74 1.48 21.28
CA LEU A 533 4.67 0.72 20.63
C LEU A 533 5.24 -0.41 19.76
N GLU A 534 6.21 -0.12 18.89
CA GLU A 534 6.88 -1.12 18.05
C GLU A 534 7.59 -2.22 18.86
N GLU A 535 8.24 -1.86 19.97
CA GLU A 535 8.84 -2.81 20.90
C GLU A 535 7.82 -3.74 21.55
N ILE A 536 6.67 -3.20 21.99
CA ILE A 536 5.59 -3.99 22.56
C ILE A 536 4.99 -4.91 21.50
N CYS A 537 4.63 -4.39 20.32
CA CYS A 537 4.11 -5.19 19.21
C CYS A 537 5.04 -6.35 18.88
N ARG A 538 6.35 -6.10 18.78
CA ARG A 538 7.35 -7.14 18.49
C ARG A 538 7.40 -8.24 19.54
N LYS A 539 7.17 -7.95 20.83
CA LYS A 539 7.10 -8.99 21.89
C LYS A 539 5.90 -9.92 21.74
N TYR A 540 4.83 -9.45 21.11
CA TYR A 540 3.62 -10.22 20.82
C TYR A 540 3.55 -10.72 19.38
N ASP A 541 4.66 -10.66 18.64
CA ASP A 541 4.73 -10.99 17.22
C ASP A 541 3.72 -10.22 16.34
N LEU A 542 3.47 -8.96 16.69
CA LEU A 542 2.64 -8.05 15.93
C LEU A 542 3.48 -7.08 15.11
N GLN A 543 2.88 -6.57 14.04
CA GLN A 543 3.42 -5.51 13.21
C GLN A 543 2.47 -4.30 13.22
N PRO A 544 2.92 -3.13 13.73
CA PRO A 544 2.19 -1.89 13.60
C PRO A 544 2.47 -1.24 12.24
N ARG A 545 1.45 -0.60 11.67
CA ARG A 545 1.55 0.31 10.51
C ARG A 545 0.70 1.56 10.75
N GLY A 546 1.07 2.66 10.12
CA GLY A 546 0.25 3.88 10.17
C GLY A 546 -1.09 3.73 9.47
N SER A 547 -1.89 4.81 9.52
CA SER A 547 -3.31 4.76 9.20
C SER A 547 -3.64 4.52 7.73
N SER A 548 -2.66 4.69 6.83
CA SER A 548 -2.80 4.46 5.39
C SER A 548 -1.98 3.27 4.90
N GLY A 549 -1.51 2.41 5.81
CA GLY A 549 -0.75 1.20 5.49
C GLY A 549 0.76 1.34 5.70
N GLU A 550 1.51 0.54 4.96
CA GLU A 550 2.96 0.38 5.12
C GLU A 550 3.71 1.70 4.94
N HIS A 551 4.57 2.04 5.90
CA HIS A 551 5.36 3.27 5.92
C HIS A 551 4.55 4.59 6.01
N SER A 552 3.26 4.54 6.35
CA SER A 552 2.46 5.74 6.60
C SER A 552 2.52 6.20 8.06
N ALA A 553 2.17 7.46 8.32
CA ALA A 553 2.04 8.01 9.67
C ALA A 553 0.73 7.54 10.35
N ALA A 554 0.75 7.44 11.68
CA ALA A 554 -0.44 7.15 12.48
C ALA A 554 -1.27 8.42 12.74
N VAL A 555 -2.02 8.86 11.73
CA VAL A 555 -2.86 10.06 11.80
C VAL A 555 -3.97 9.87 12.84
N GLY A 556 -4.01 10.75 13.83
CA GLY A 556 -4.98 10.69 14.93
C GLY A 556 -4.78 9.48 15.86
N ALA A 557 -3.52 9.05 16.04
CA ALA A 557 -3.15 7.89 16.84
C ALA A 557 -3.81 6.57 16.39
N LYS A 558 -4.19 6.49 15.10
CA LYS A 558 -4.78 5.31 14.47
C LYS A 558 -3.71 4.41 13.90
N TRP A 559 -3.63 3.18 14.42
CA TRP A 559 -2.65 2.18 14.02
C TRP A 559 -3.35 0.96 13.40
N ASP A 560 -2.81 0.46 12.30
CA ASP A 560 -3.11 -0.86 11.75
C ASP A 560 -2.19 -1.88 12.42
N ILE A 561 -2.73 -2.65 13.37
CA ILE A 561 -1.99 -3.68 14.12
C ILE A 561 -2.36 -5.04 13.56
N SER A 562 -1.35 -5.83 13.16
CA SER A 562 -1.56 -7.13 12.51
C SER A 562 -0.62 -8.21 13.03
N ASN A 563 -0.96 -9.49 12.81
CA ASN A 563 -0.01 -10.59 13.00
C ASN A 563 1.21 -10.42 12.07
N LYS A 564 2.41 -10.73 12.57
CA LYS A 564 3.66 -10.64 11.80
C LYS A 564 3.91 -11.90 10.96
N GLN A 565 3.76 -13.09 11.55
CA GLN A 565 4.04 -14.35 10.86
C GLN A 565 2.92 -14.71 9.89
N ARG A 566 3.29 -15.50 8.87
CA ARG A 566 2.38 -15.99 7.83
C ARG A 566 2.48 -17.51 7.63
N ILE A 567 3.64 -18.10 7.95
CA ILE A 567 3.91 -19.54 7.88
C ILE A 567 4.36 -20.06 9.24
N GLY A 568 4.25 -21.38 9.46
CA GLY A 568 4.57 -22.06 10.73
C GLY A 568 3.48 -22.03 11.81
N TYR A 569 2.38 -21.31 11.58
CA TYR A 569 1.20 -21.23 12.45
C TYR A 569 -0.07 -21.33 11.60
N SER A 570 -1.13 -21.94 12.13
CA SER A 570 -2.41 -21.98 11.45
C SER A 570 -3.11 -20.61 11.44
N GLU A 571 -4.15 -20.47 10.61
CA GLU A 571 -4.94 -19.25 10.56
C GLU A 571 -5.57 -18.91 11.91
N VAL A 572 -6.19 -19.90 12.59
CA VAL A 572 -6.73 -19.74 13.95
C VAL A 572 -5.65 -19.23 14.92
N GLU A 573 -4.44 -19.79 14.89
CA GLU A 573 -3.36 -19.38 15.78
C GLU A 573 -2.87 -17.96 15.51
N LEU A 574 -2.80 -17.55 14.23
CA LEU A 574 -2.40 -16.19 13.86
C LEU A 574 -3.45 -15.16 14.27
N VAL A 575 -4.75 -15.48 14.10
CA VAL A 575 -5.83 -14.61 14.58
C VAL A 575 -5.86 -14.55 16.11
N GLN A 576 -5.65 -15.68 16.80
CA GLN A 576 -5.56 -15.71 18.27
C GLN A 576 -4.38 -14.87 18.79
N LYS A 577 -3.19 -15.01 18.18
CA LYS A 577 -2.03 -14.16 18.49
C LYS A 577 -2.34 -12.67 18.35
N MET A 578 -3.07 -12.28 17.30
CA MET A 578 -3.52 -10.91 17.11
C MET A 578 -4.47 -10.46 18.22
N ILE A 579 -5.48 -11.27 18.55
CA ILE A 579 -6.44 -10.99 19.64
C ILE A 579 -5.70 -10.76 20.96
N ASP A 580 -4.80 -11.68 21.32
CA ASP A 580 -4.09 -11.65 22.59
C ASP A 580 -3.15 -10.44 22.68
N GLY A 581 -2.34 -10.21 21.64
CA GLY A 581 -1.40 -9.10 21.62
C GLY A 581 -2.08 -7.72 21.60
N VAL A 582 -3.22 -7.57 20.90
CA VAL A 582 -4.00 -6.33 20.92
C VAL A 582 -4.67 -6.11 22.28
N THR A 583 -5.14 -7.17 22.94
CA THR A 583 -5.66 -7.08 24.32
C THR A 583 -4.61 -6.54 25.28
N GLN A 584 -3.34 -6.97 25.13
CA GLN A 584 -2.23 -6.45 25.92
C GLN A 584 -1.90 -4.99 25.58
N LEU A 585 -1.96 -4.61 24.31
CA LEU A 585 -1.79 -3.20 23.90
C LEU A 585 -2.86 -2.29 24.53
N ILE A 586 -4.13 -2.72 24.52
CA ILE A 586 -5.23 -1.98 25.16
C ILE A 586 -4.98 -1.83 26.67
N SER A 587 -4.55 -2.90 27.33
CA SER A 587 -4.30 -2.87 28.77
C SER A 587 -3.17 -1.89 29.14
N ILE A 588 -2.10 -1.84 28.34
CA ILE A 588 -1.01 -0.87 28.52
C ILE A 588 -1.48 0.56 28.24
N GLU A 589 -2.31 0.77 27.21
CA GLU A 589 -2.91 2.07 26.91
C GLU A 589 -3.77 2.58 28.08
N GLU A 590 -4.58 1.70 28.68
CA GLU A 590 -5.40 1.99 29.88
C GLU A 590 -4.52 2.38 31.08
N GLU A 591 -3.43 1.65 31.33
CA GLU A 591 -2.48 1.95 32.42
C GLU A 591 -1.81 3.32 32.24
N LEU A 592 -1.38 3.65 31.02
CA LEU A 592 -0.75 4.93 30.71
C LEU A 592 -1.75 6.09 30.89
N ALA A 593 -3.00 5.90 30.44
CA ALA A 593 -4.06 6.89 30.61
C ALA A 593 -4.38 7.13 32.09
N ALA A 594 -4.41 6.08 32.91
CA ALA A 594 -4.64 6.19 34.35
C ALA A 594 -3.45 6.85 35.09
N GLY A 595 -2.21 6.54 34.69
CA GLY A 595 -0.99 7.12 35.27
C GLY A 595 -0.78 8.60 34.94
N GLY A 596 -1.38 9.11 33.84
CA GLY A 596 -1.34 10.52 33.45
C GLY A 596 -2.22 11.47 34.28
N GLY A 597 -3.08 10.93 35.16
CA GLY A 597 -4.02 11.71 35.98
C GLY A 597 -3.47 12.28 37.30
N GLY A 598 -2.21 12.00 37.65
CA GLY A 598 -1.59 12.38 38.93
C GLY A 598 -0.48 13.42 38.80
N GLY A 599 -0.81 14.66 38.46
CA GLY A 599 0.12 15.79 38.46
C GLY A 599 0.44 16.31 39.86
N GLY A 600 1.25 15.57 40.64
CA GLY A 600 1.97 16.08 41.79
C GLY A 600 3.46 15.88 41.57
N ALA A 601 4.20 16.95 41.29
CA ALA A 601 5.63 16.91 41.01
C ALA A 601 6.43 16.28 42.18
N PRO A 602 7.43 15.41 41.93
CA PRO A 602 8.41 15.10 42.96
C PRO A 602 9.42 16.25 43.04
N GLU A 603 9.55 16.82 44.24
CA GLU A 603 10.63 17.74 44.60
C GLU A 603 11.99 17.10 44.33
N ARG A 604 12.89 17.88 43.72
CA ARG A 604 14.32 17.59 43.73
C ARG A 604 14.84 17.85 45.15
N GLY A 605 14.97 16.79 45.92
CA GLY A 605 15.74 16.78 47.17
C GLY A 605 17.23 16.73 46.89
N SER A 606 17.93 17.73 47.41
CA SER A 606 19.38 18.00 47.36
C SER A 606 20.26 16.84 47.79
N GLY A 607 21.44 16.76 47.17
CA GLY A 607 22.49 15.84 47.56
C GLY A 607 23.10 16.16 48.92
N GLU A 608 23.62 15.11 49.55
CA GLU A 608 24.67 15.21 50.55
C GLU A 608 25.78 14.22 50.19
N ASP A 609 26.98 14.77 50.05
CA ASP A 609 28.25 14.09 50.02
C ASP A 609 28.45 13.27 51.30
N LEU A 610 28.98 12.05 51.18
CA LEU A 610 29.87 11.51 52.21
C LEU A 610 30.95 10.65 51.56
N ALA A 611 32.19 11.10 51.77
CA ALA A 611 33.42 10.59 51.21
C ALA A 611 33.87 9.26 51.84
N GLY A 612 34.56 8.47 51.01
CA GLY A 612 35.93 8.04 51.32
C GLY A 612 36.15 6.80 52.18
N THR A 613 36.62 5.74 51.54
CA THR A 613 37.79 4.88 51.87
C THR A 613 37.68 3.65 50.95
N GLY A 614 38.60 3.32 50.05
CA GLY A 614 40.05 3.21 50.19
C GLY A 614 40.40 1.71 50.23
N GLY A 615 40.81 1.13 49.10
CA GLY A 615 41.16 -0.31 49.04
C GLY A 615 41.54 -0.79 47.64
N SER A 616 42.83 -0.66 47.32
CA SER A 616 43.54 -1.15 46.14
C SER A 616 43.59 -2.68 46.02
N GLY A 617 43.60 -3.20 44.79
CA GLY A 617 44.02 -4.57 44.48
C GLY A 617 43.95 -4.90 43.00
N GLU A 618 45.06 -4.75 42.29
CA GLU A 618 45.30 -5.36 40.97
C GLU A 618 45.42 -6.89 41.09
N GLY A 619 44.96 -7.63 40.08
CA GLY A 619 45.14 -9.09 40.02
C GLY A 619 44.60 -9.73 38.74
N GLN A 620 45.52 -10.26 37.94
CA GLN A 620 45.39 -10.87 36.61
C GLN A 620 44.44 -12.08 36.47
N ALA A 621 43.96 -12.21 35.22
CA ALA A 621 43.82 -13.41 34.36
C ALA A 621 43.55 -14.81 34.98
N GLY A 622 42.57 -15.50 34.40
CA GLY A 622 42.42 -16.96 34.51
C GLY A 622 41.24 -17.49 33.68
N GLU A 623 41.54 -18.14 32.56
CA GLU A 623 40.63 -19.05 31.87
C GLU A 623 40.27 -20.24 32.77
N SER A 624 39.01 -20.68 32.76
CA SER A 624 38.69 -22.12 32.81
C SER A 624 37.23 -22.39 32.45
N SER A 625 37.06 -23.27 31.48
CA SER A 625 35.86 -24.01 31.11
C SER A 625 35.31 -24.89 32.24
N SER A 626 33.98 -24.97 32.37
CA SER A 626 33.26 -26.24 32.61
C SER A 626 31.73 -26.07 32.59
N GLN A 627 31.11 -26.73 31.60
CA GLN A 627 29.90 -27.55 31.63
C GLN A 627 28.63 -27.17 32.42
N GLU A 628 27.54 -27.22 31.64
CA GLU A 628 26.23 -27.85 31.89
C GLU A 628 25.31 -27.34 33.03
N GLY A 629 24.12 -26.90 32.60
CA GLY A 629 23.01 -26.55 33.48
C GLY A 629 21.73 -26.29 32.68
N PHE A 630 21.14 -27.37 32.16
CA PHE A 630 19.81 -27.43 31.57
C PHE A 630 18.76 -26.96 32.60
N LEU A 631 17.86 -26.02 32.24
CA LEU A 631 16.69 -25.70 33.06
C LEU A 631 15.41 -25.67 32.22
N SER A 632 14.62 -26.70 32.48
CA SER A 632 13.25 -27.00 32.07
C SER A 632 12.20 -26.03 32.64
N LYS A 633 11.13 -25.81 31.86
CA LYS A 633 9.76 -25.49 32.34
C LYS A 633 8.86 -26.72 32.07
N PRO A 634 7.60 -26.80 32.57
CA PRO A 634 6.91 -26.06 33.64
C PRO A 634 6.25 -27.02 34.67
N SER A 635 5.70 -26.49 35.78
CA SER A 635 4.86 -27.26 36.70
C SER A 635 3.43 -26.70 36.76
N VAL A 636 2.51 -27.63 36.53
CA VAL A 636 1.05 -27.59 36.69
C VAL A 636 0.69 -27.51 38.17
N VAL A 637 -0.34 -26.73 38.51
CA VAL A 637 -1.03 -26.81 39.82
C VAL A 637 -2.44 -27.35 39.59
N THR A 638 -2.70 -28.53 40.14
CA THR A 638 -3.98 -29.25 40.13
C THR A 638 -4.67 -29.07 41.48
N TRP A 639 -5.99 -28.84 41.48
CA TRP A 639 -6.84 -29.01 42.67
C TRP A 639 -8.18 -29.65 42.28
N MET A 640 -8.49 -30.80 42.91
CA MET A 640 -9.80 -31.48 43.04
C MET A 640 -9.60 -32.70 43.97
N PRO A 641 -10.63 -33.37 44.55
CA PRO A 641 -12.05 -33.02 44.76
C PRO A 641 -12.60 -33.41 46.17
N VAL A 642 -13.88 -33.11 46.48
CA VAL A 642 -14.72 -33.92 47.40
C VAL A 642 -16.16 -34.02 46.88
N GLN A 643 -16.69 -35.25 46.88
CA GLN A 643 -18.02 -35.71 46.44
C GLN A 643 -19.13 -35.61 47.53
N GLN A 644 -20.38 -35.52 47.07
CA GLN A 644 -21.62 -36.23 47.49
C GLN A 644 -22.73 -35.76 46.51
N GLY A 645 -23.59 -36.52 45.83
CA GLY A 645 -23.97 -37.93 45.82
C GLY A 645 -25.50 -38.07 46.02
N SER A 646 -26.30 -38.31 44.96
CA SER A 646 -27.53 -39.17 44.99
C SER A 646 -28.32 -39.22 43.66
N THR A 647 -28.21 -40.37 42.99
CA THR A 647 -29.22 -41.26 42.33
C THR A 647 -30.66 -40.83 41.96
N SER A 648 -31.06 -41.19 40.72
CA SER A 648 -32.25 -41.98 40.25
C SER A 648 -32.66 -41.48 38.84
N GLY A 649 -33.13 -42.21 37.83
CA GLY A 649 -33.59 -43.60 37.61
C GLY A 649 -34.76 -43.58 36.58
N ALA A 650 -34.81 -44.57 35.66
CA ALA A 650 -35.86 -44.88 34.64
C ALA A 650 -35.88 -44.03 33.34
N GLN A 651 -35.86 -44.52 32.09
CA GLN A 651 -36.30 -45.73 31.36
C GLN A 651 -37.75 -45.68 30.82
N GLU A 652 -37.90 -46.18 29.57
CA GLU A 652 -39.08 -46.46 28.71
C GLU A 652 -39.61 -45.32 27.81
N GLN A 653 -39.62 -45.42 26.47
CA GLN A 653 -40.15 -46.38 25.46
C GLN A 653 -41.56 -46.05 24.94
N ALA A 654 -41.60 -45.89 23.60
CA ALA A 654 -42.57 -46.40 22.63
C ALA A 654 -43.92 -45.71 22.34
N GLY A 655 -44.22 -45.67 21.04
CA GLY A 655 -45.52 -45.46 20.39
C GLY A 655 -45.44 -44.35 19.31
N GLY A 656 -45.66 -44.54 18.00
CA GLY A 656 -46.23 -45.65 17.22
C GLY A 656 -47.23 -45.08 16.18
N GLY A 657 -47.12 -45.52 14.91
CA GLY A 657 -48.06 -45.28 13.79
C GLY A 657 -47.41 -44.48 12.64
N GLY A 658 -47.22 -44.97 11.41
CA GLY A 658 -48.05 -45.82 10.53
C GLY A 658 -48.70 -44.89 9.48
N GLU A 659 -48.38 -44.88 8.18
CA GLU A 659 -48.76 -45.79 7.07
C GLU A 659 -47.92 -45.41 5.82
N LYS A 660 -47.27 -46.32 5.07
CA LYS A 660 -47.72 -47.25 4.00
C LYS A 660 -48.14 -46.63 2.65
N ALA A 661 -47.37 -46.97 1.59
CA ALA A 661 -47.75 -47.57 0.29
C ALA A 661 -46.74 -47.15 -0.81
N ALA A 662 -45.88 -48.03 -1.33
CA ALA A 662 -46.04 -48.94 -2.49
C ALA A 662 -45.88 -48.20 -3.86
N GLY A 663 -45.11 -48.66 -4.85
CA GLY A 663 -44.39 -49.92 -5.03
C GLY A 663 -43.52 -49.98 -6.31
N GLU A 664 -43.03 -51.21 -6.59
CA GLU A 664 -42.48 -51.82 -7.84
C GLU A 664 -41.18 -51.21 -8.44
N VAL A 665 -40.01 -51.85 -8.41
CA VAL A 665 -39.51 -53.17 -8.93
C VAL A 665 -39.44 -53.25 -10.46
N MET A 666 -38.21 -53.23 -11.01
CA MET A 666 -37.72 -54.25 -11.95
C MET A 666 -36.18 -54.33 -11.95
N GLU A 667 -35.71 -55.56 -12.04
CA GLU A 667 -34.34 -56.07 -12.00
C GLU A 667 -33.53 -55.84 -13.30
N GLY A 668 -32.21 -55.96 -13.19
CA GLY A 668 -31.27 -56.12 -14.31
C GLY A 668 -29.82 -56.27 -13.85
N ASP A 669 -29.46 -57.51 -13.48
CA ASP A 669 -28.15 -58.21 -13.43
C ASP A 669 -26.82 -57.41 -13.59
N LYS A 670 -25.91 -57.43 -12.60
CA LYS A 670 -24.86 -58.43 -12.26
C LYS A 670 -23.62 -58.47 -13.17
N GLU A 671 -22.48 -58.02 -12.61
CA GLU A 671 -21.15 -58.68 -12.50
C GLU A 671 -20.13 -57.60 -12.04
N ALA A 672 -19.64 -57.54 -10.80
CA ALA A 672 -18.74 -58.42 -10.03
C ALA A 672 -17.23 -58.31 -10.40
N SER A 673 -16.47 -57.56 -9.57
CA SER A 673 -15.11 -57.83 -9.02
C SER A 673 -14.45 -56.47 -8.70
N GLY A 674 -14.25 -56.03 -7.45
CA GLY A 674 -13.29 -56.47 -6.42
C GLY A 674 -12.60 -55.17 -5.91
N LYS A 675 -12.85 -54.68 -4.68
CA LYS A 675 -12.06 -54.88 -3.45
C LYS A 675 -10.55 -54.64 -3.69
N ASP A 676 -9.84 -53.70 -3.08
CA ASP A 676 -9.81 -53.14 -1.71
C ASP A 676 -9.28 -51.68 -1.79
N GLY A 677 -9.53 -50.71 -0.92
CA GLY A 677 -9.70 -50.74 0.52
C GLY A 677 -8.38 -50.39 1.23
N PHE A 678 -8.01 -49.10 1.33
CA PHE A 678 -7.01 -48.68 2.33
C PHE A 678 -7.29 -47.28 2.88
N LYS A 679 -7.41 -47.23 4.21
CA LYS A 679 -7.61 -46.05 5.06
C LYS A 679 -6.26 -45.49 5.50
N LEU A 680 -6.19 -44.17 5.60
CA LEU A 680 -5.11 -43.38 6.21
C LEU A 680 -5.11 -43.53 7.74
N PRO A 681 -3.94 -43.38 8.40
CA PRO A 681 -3.84 -42.78 9.73
C PRO A 681 -4.11 -41.28 9.69
#